data_AF-A0A9D8R6P3-F1
#
_entry.id   AF-A0A9D8R6P3-F1
#
_cell.length_a   1.000
_cell.length_b   1.000
_cell.length_c   1.000
_cell.angle_alpha   90.00
_cell.angle_beta   90.00
_cell.angle_gamma   90.00
#
_symmetry.space_group_name_H-M   'P 1'
#
loop_
_entity.id
_entity.type
_entity.pdbx_description
1 polymer ?
#
loop_
_entity_poly.entity_id
_entity_poly.type
_entity_poly.pdbx_seq_one_letter_code
_entity_poly.pdbx_strand_id
1 'polypeptide(L)'
;MKTKSFLLTLAAVLSGSMFAQNPIISNMFTPDPAPFVYGDKVYLFVDHDEEGSTYFHMKDWMLYSTEDMVNWTYLGTMITTETFAWAKHGDRAWASQGVERNGKWYWYVCCNTASGGDALAVAVADDPQGPWTDAIGGPLAEGFGFIDPTVFIDDDGKAYLFWGNKGLWYGELNDDMVSFRNGWQEVPGYHDPECFGELQMKENWANGGKKELMTQYEEGPWLVKRNGTYILSYPAGGVPEHMAYSTAPTINGPWTYRGRIMDEAENSFTIHGGNITFQGRDFMFYHNGALPGGGGFCRSACVEEFRWNDDGSFPFIPQTKEGVVTPVKNLDPYSRVEAETQAESRGLKVDRRDGKDHFVTNISDGDWIRVRSVDFKDCGQKAVIVVVGEQKGKGTIEFYTDNMEGEPFCKVPVNRDNAGFPTAAFTYLIDSDVQGVHDVYIVFRCETPEPFTFDWWQFNAHANMPVVQTRFTADPAPVVINDKVYLYTTHDEDGARGFQMFDWLLYTSDDMVNWQDHGAVASLDDFKYYDGKNGAWAEQVVAANGAYYMYCPIHGHGIGVLTSDSPYGPFYDPIGEPLVWQKEHWDDIDPTVLIDDDGQAYMYWGNPNVYSVKLGKDMISLDGPITKHPKIEDYQEGPWIWKHDGHYYLAFASTCCPEGIGYAMSEGPEGPWEYKGHIMDHTVRTRGNHPGIIEFQGKNYVFGLNYDIMHLKTFAHAEQRSVSVAEMHYNEDGTIQEVPYFIDNVVEQVAPFNPFRRVEAETMAWGYGLKTTRLENGVVDEDGVAVTNMYVHDIDDGEYILLRGVDFGRKGAKKMLASVGSDGIGCIEVHLDSPESPAVAVFTINATGGKTNFSTLTRRFKKRIRGTHDLYLVFTGAGKDLFTFDWWRMK
;
A
#
# COMPACT_ATOMS: atom_id res chain seq x y z
N MET A 1 -30.30 45.98 27.61
CA MET A 1 -30.98 45.80 26.30
C MET A 1 -30.01 45.14 25.35
N LYS A 2 -30.44 44.06 24.72
CA LYS A 2 -29.63 43.16 23.88
C LYS A 2 -29.47 43.74 22.48
N THR A 3 -28.27 43.64 21.92
CA THR A 3 -28.05 43.56 20.46
C THR A 3 -27.01 42.47 20.24
N LYS A 4 -27.47 41.30 19.75
CA LYS A 4 -26.63 40.19 19.30
C LYS A 4 -26.17 40.52 17.88
N SER A 5 -24.87 40.53 17.64
CA SER A 5 -24.32 40.46 16.28
C SER A 5 -24.02 39.00 15.99
N PHE A 6 -24.68 38.43 14.98
CA PHE A 6 -24.36 37.11 14.42
C PHE A 6 -23.16 37.31 13.49
N LEU A 7 -22.03 36.65 13.79
CA LEU A 7 -21.00 36.42 12.78
C LEU A 7 -21.49 35.28 11.88
N LEU A 8 -21.66 35.57 10.59
CA LEU A 8 -21.78 34.56 9.54
C LEU A 8 -20.42 33.87 9.41
N THR A 9 -20.38 32.56 9.66
CA THR A 9 -19.27 31.70 9.24
C THR A 9 -19.37 31.54 7.72
N LEU A 10 -18.39 32.08 6.99
CA LEU A 10 -18.25 31.88 5.56
C LEU A 10 -17.79 30.43 5.35
N ALA A 11 -18.70 29.55 4.95
CA ALA A 11 -18.33 28.22 4.47
C ALA A 11 -17.49 28.41 3.19
N ALA A 12 -16.25 27.94 3.20
CA ALA A 12 -15.44 27.84 2.01
C ALA A 12 -16.12 26.84 1.08
N VAL A 13 -16.72 27.33 0.00
CA VAL A 13 -17.18 26.48 -1.10
C VAL A 13 -15.91 26.08 -1.85
N LEU A 14 -15.44 24.87 -1.60
CA LEU A 14 -14.49 24.18 -2.47
C LEU A 14 -15.17 24.04 -3.83
N SER A 15 -14.73 24.85 -4.80
CA SER A 15 -15.05 24.64 -6.21
C SER A 15 -14.24 23.44 -6.69
N GLY A 16 -14.70 22.24 -6.38
CA GLY A 16 -14.22 21.03 -7.02
C GLY A 16 -14.68 21.02 -8.48
N SER A 17 -13.77 20.73 -9.40
CA SER A 17 -14.14 20.36 -10.76
C SER A 17 -15.12 19.20 -10.68
N MET A 18 -16.37 19.41 -11.10
CA MET A 18 -17.39 18.37 -11.10
C MET A 18 -17.09 17.40 -12.23
N PHE A 19 -16.72 16.16 -11.89
CA PHE A 19 -16.49 15.09 -12.86
C PHE A 19 -17.72 14.20 -12.97
N ALA A 20 -17.97 13.67 -14.16
CA ALA A 20 -18.98 12.65 -14.39
C ALA A 20 -18.57 11.33 -13.69
N GLN A 21 -19.52 10.63 -13.08
CA GLN A 21 -19.38 9.27 -12.55
C GLN A 21 -20.24 8.26 -13.31
N ASN A 22 -21.42 8.64 -13.80
CA ASN A 22 -22.26 7.72 -14.56
C ASN A 22 -21.77 7.64 -16.02
N PRO A 23 -21.65 6.42 -16.59
CA PRO A 23 -21.87 5.11 -15.96
C PRO A 23 -20.81 4.69 -14.94
N ILE A 24 -21.23 4.02 -13.85
CA ILE A 24 -20.37 3.71 -12.69
C ILE A 24 -19.28 2.66 -12.94
N ILE A 25 -19.36 1.93 -14.04
CA ILE A 25 -18.35 0.98 -14.51
C ILE A 25 -17.94 1.42 -15.92
N SER A 26 -16.66 1.79 -16.10
CA SER A 26 -16.20 2.43 -17.34
C SER A 26 -15.47 1.51 -18.32
N ASN A 27 -15.11 0.29 -17.91
CA ASN A 27 -14.28 -0.64 -18.69
C ASN A 27 -15.07 -1.83 -19.30
N MET A 28 -16.35 -1.97 -18.95
CA MET A 28 -17.27 -3.04 -19.38
C MET A 28 -18.71 -2.53 -19.51
N PHE A 29 -19.47 -3.08 -20.47
CA PHE A 29 -20.91 -2.82 -20.61
C PHE A 29 -21.70 -3.72 -19.64
N THR A 30 -22.24 -3.09 -18.60
CA THR A 30 -22.89 -3.72 -17.43
C THR A 30 -24.40 -3.41 -17.40
N PRO A 31 -25.22 -4.03 -18.26
CA PRO A 31 -26.66 -3.85 -18.26
C PRO A 31 -27.33 -4.40 -16.98
N ASP A 32 -28.61 -4.06 -16.87
CA ASP A 32 -29.60 -4.65 -15.96
C ASP A 32 -29.13 -4.78 -14.49
N PRO A 33 -28.67 -3.66 -13.87
CA PRO A 33 -28.09 -3.69 -12.53
C PRO A 33 -29.08 -4.09 -11.44
N ALA A 34 -28.70 -5.10 -10.66
CA ALA A 34 -29.44 -5.57 -9.49
C ALA A 34 -28.60 -5.44 -8.20
N PRO A 35 -28.77 -4.33 -7.45
CA PRO A 35 -28.04 -4.10 -6.21
C PRO A 35 -28.59 -4.93 -5.03
N PHE A 36 -27.72 -5.42 -4.16
CA PHE A 36 -28.06 -6.10 -2.91
C PHE A 36 -27.18 -5.61 -1.75
N VAL A 37 -27.79 -5.22 -0.64
CA VAL A 37 -27.07 -4.76 0.56
C VAL A 37 -26.81 -5.95 1.48
N TYR A 38 -25.55 -6.20 1.83
CA TYR A 38 -25.17 -7.24 2.80
C TYR A 38 -24.09 -6.70 3.73
N GLY A 39 -24.44 -6.55 5.01
CA GLY A 39 -23.54 -5.92 6.00
C GLY A 39 -23.24 -4.47 5.65
N ASP A 40 -21.96 -4.16 5.49
CA ASP A 40 -21.43 -2.85 5.11
C ASP A 40 -21.04 -2.76 3.63
N LYS A 41 -21.51 -3.71 2.81
CA LYS A 41 -21.28 -3.77 1.36
C LYS A 41 -22.56 -3.71 0.56
N VAL A 42 -22.44 -3.14 -0.63
CA VAL A 42 -23.38 -3.35 -1.73
C VAL A 42 -22.73 -4.29 -2.73
N TYR A 43 -23.40 -5.39 -3.04
CA TYR A 43 -23.08 -6.25 -4.17
C TYR A 43 -23.95 -5.82 -5.36
N LEU A 44 -23.34 -5.71 -6.53
CA LEU A 44 -24.02 -5.34 -7.76
C LEU A 44 -23.91 -6.50 -8.74
N PHE A 45 -25.02 -7.20 -8.92
CA PHE A 45 -25.19 -8.28 -9.88
C PHE A 45 -25.59 -7.64 -11.21
N VAL A 46 -24.82 -7.91 -12.26
CA VAL A 46 -25.03 -7.33 -13.60
C VAL A 46 -24.77 -8.38 -14.66
N ASP A 47 -25.38 -8.19 -15.81
CA ASP A 47 -25.12 -8.97 -17.02
C ASP A 47 -23.97 -8.33 -17.80
N HIS A 48 -23.64 -8.91 -18.96
CA HIS A 48 -22.52 -8.50 -19.79
C HIS A 48 -22.95 -8.31 -21.25
N ASP A 49 -23.15 -7.05 -21.67
CA ASP A 49 -23.37 -6.71 -23.07
C ASP A 49 -22.03 -6.79 -23.85
N GLU A 50 -22.02 -7.47 -25.00
CA GLU A 50 -20.82 -7.63 -25.82
C GLU A 50 -20.56 -6.38 -26.69
N GLU A 51 -19.29 -5.95 -26.74
CA GLU A 51 -18.89 -4.77 -27.50
C GLU A 51 -19.24 -4.88 -29.00
N GLY A 52 -19.86 -3.82 -29.54
CA GLY A 52 -20.25 -3.75 -30.95
C GLY A 52 -21.44 -4.65 -31.32
N SER A 53 -22.13 -5.23 -30.33
CA SER A 53 -23.30 -6.06 -30.59
C SER A 53 -24.47 -5.27 -31.21
N THR A 54 -25.28 -5.97 -31.98
CA THR A 54 -26.52 -5.45 -32.60
C THR A 54 -27.77 -6.13 -32.06
N TYR A 55 -27.58 -6.92 -30.99
CA TYR A 55 -28.60 -7.69 -30.30
C TYR A 55 -28.14 -7.94 -28.85
N PHE A 56 -29.00 -8.46 -27.98
CA PHE A 56 -28.66 -8.81 -26.59
C PHE A 56 -27.85 -10.11 -26.50
N HIS A 57 -26.64 -10.09 -27.08
CA HIS A 57 -25.67 -11.17 -26.97
C HIS A 57 -24.91 -11.01 -25.67
N MET A 58 -25.18 -11.93 -24.74
CA MET A 58 -24.60 -11.93 -23.39
C MET A 58 -24.27 -13.38 -23.01
N LYS A 59 -23.05 -13.64 -22.55
CA LYS A 59 -22.59 -15.01 -22.28
C LYS A 59 -22.65 -15.37 -20.80
N ASP A 60 -22.61 -14.35 -19.95
CA ASP A 60 -22.30 -14.48 -18.55
C ASP A 60 -22.86 -13.33 -17.68
N TRP A 61 -22.77 -13.53 -16.36
CA TRP A 61 -23.12 -12.55 -15.34
C TRP A 61 -21.91 -12.24 -14.46
N MET A 62 -21.74 -10.95 -14.17
CA MET A 62 -20.63 -10.41 -13.41
C MET A 62 -21.08 -9.92 -12.04
N LEU A 63 -20.13 -9.87 -11.11
CA LEU A 63 -20.34 -9.34 -9.77
C LEU A 63 -19.37 -8.20 -9.50
N TYR A 64 -19.90 -7.12 -8.95
CA TYR A 64 -19.12 -6.02 -8.38
C TYR A 64 -19.49 -5.83 -6.91
N SER A 65 -18.64 -5.14 -6.16
CA SER A 65 -18.99 -4.64 -4.85
C SER A 65 -18.50 -3.23 -4.58
N THR A 66 -19.14 -2.54 -3.65
CA THR A 66 -18.69 -1.25 -3.13
C THR A 66 -19.02 -1.14 -1.65
N GLU A 67 -18.22 -0.36 -0.93
CA GLU A 67 -18.49 0.04 0.45
C GLU A 67 -18.76 1.55 0.58
N ASP A 68 -18.62 2.31 -0.51
CA ASP A 68 -18.68 3.79 -0.51
C ASP A 68 -19.59 4.39 -1.59
N MET A 69 -20.12 3.56 -2.51
CA MET A 69 -20.98 3.92 -3.64
C MET A 69 -20.31 4.74 -4.75
N VAL A 70 -18.99 4.93 -4.69
CA VAL A 70 -18.23 5.67 -5.71
C VAL A 70 -17.08 4.89 -6.32
N ASN A 71 -16.50 3.95 -5.59
CA ASN A 71 -15.46 3.04 -6.04
C ASN A 71 -16.05 1.62 -6.08
N TRP A 72 -15.96 0.97 -7.23
CA TRP A 72 -16.51 -0.37 -7.47
C TRP A 72 -15.36 -1.35 -7.72
N THR A 73 -15.34 -2.43 -6.93
CA THR A 73 -14.40 -3.54 -7.08
C THR A 73 -15.05 -4.62 -7.95
N TYR A 74 -14.41 -4.96 -9.06
CA TYR A 74 -14.81 -6.15 -9.85
C TYR A 74 -14.48 -7.41 -9.07
N LEU A 75 -15.47 -8.26 -8.83
CA LEU A 75 -15.29 -9.53 -8.12
C LEU A 75 -15.20 -10.73 -9.06
N GLY A 76 -15.51 -10.55 -10.36
CA GLY A 76 -15.39 -11.60 -11.37
C GLY A 76 -16.67 -11.90 -12.14
N THR A 77 -16.50 -12.63 -13.25
CA THR A 77 -17.56 -13.37 -13.93
C THR A 77 -17.85 -14.64 -13.13
N MET A 78 -18.91 -14.60 -12.34
CA MET A 78 -19.20 -15.62 -11.32
C MET A 78 -19.89 -16.85 -11.89
N ILE A 79 -20.84 -16.63 -12.80
CA ILE A 79 -21.60 -17.67 -13.47
C ILE A 79 -21.74 -17.32 -14.96
N THR A 80 -21.79 -18.36 -15.78
CA THR A 80 -22.07 -18.27 -17.21
C THR A 80 -23.25 -19.16 -17.55
N THR A 81 -23.78 -19.05 -18.76
CA THR A 81 -24.80 -20.01 -19.24
C THR A 81 -24.36 -21.48 -19.14
N GLU A 82 -23.06 -21.78 -19.12
CA GLU A 82 -22.52 -23.14 -18.94
C GLU A 82 -22.68 -23.69 -17.51
N THR A 83 -22.96 -22.82 -16.52
CA THR A 83 -23.29 -23.23 -15.15
C THR A 83 -24.53 -24.12 -15.14
N PHE A 84 -25.43 -23.92 -16.10
CA PHE A 84 -26.68 -24.65 -16.26
C PHE A 84 -26.57 -25.62 -17.43
N ALA A 85 -26.33 -26.91 -17.15
CA ALA A 85 -26.10 -27.92 -18.18
C ALA A 85 -27.28 -28.13 -19.16
N TRP A 86 -28.49 -27.74 -18.76
CA TRP A 86 -29.72 -27.84 -19.56
C TRP A 86 -30.00 -26.60 -20.43
N ALA A 87 -29.29 -25.49 -20.18
CA ALA A 87 -29.49 -24.23 -20.88
C ALA A 87 -28.78 -24.22 -22.24
N LYS A 88 -29.16 -23.27 -23.10
CA LYS A 88 -28.38 -22.91 -24.30
C LYS A 88 -27.12 -22.14 -23.84
N HIS A 89 -25.95 -22.59 -24.28
CA HIS A 89 -24.66 -21.99 -23.89
C HIS A 89 -24.20 -20.89 -24.85
N GLY A 90 -23.46 -19.92 -24.29
CA GLY A 90 -22.75 -18.87 -25.01
C GLY A 90 -23.59 -17.69 -25.48
N ASP A 91 -24.83 -17.54 -25.01
CA ASP A 91 -25.74 -16.45 -25.39
C ASP A 91 -26.93 -16.37 -24.41
N ARG A 92 -27.54 -15.18 -24.30
CA ARG A 92 -28.76 -14.90 -23.51
C ARG A 92 -28.64 -15.16 -22.01
N ALA A 93 -27.51 -14.77 -21.45
CA ALA A 93 -27.38 -14.51 -20.02
C ALA A 93 -28.02 -13.16 -19.67
N TRP A 94 -29.35 -13.08 -19.66
CA TRP A 94 -30.06 -11.82 -19.41
C TRP A 94 -30.40 -11.66 -17.93
N ALA A 95 -30.56 -10.40 -17.51
CA ALA A 95 -31.14 -9.89 -16.27
C ALA A 95 -31.16 -10.84 -15.08
N SER A 96 -30.56 -10.41 -13.98
CA SER A 96 -30.40 -11.27 -12.82
C SER A 96 -30.64 -10.55 -11.50
N GLN A 97 -30.88 -11.31 -10.44
CA GLN A 97 -30.84 -10.80 -9.07
C GLN A 97 -30.26 -11.84 -8.12
N GLY A 98 -29.24 -11.43 -7.37
CA GLY A 98 -28.70 -12.18 -6.24
C GLY A 98 -29.37 -11.79 -4.92
N VAL A 99 -29.68 -12.78 -4.08
CA VAL A 99 -30.19 -12.58 -2.72
C VAL A 99 -29.54 -13.55 -1.73
N GLU A 100 -29.33 -13.07 -0.50
CA GLU A 100 -28.92 -13.92 0.63
C GLU A 100 -30.15 -14.37 1.43
N ARG A 101 -30.17 -15.65 1.82
CA ARG A 101 -31.13 -16.19 2.79
C ARG A 101 -30.50 -17.34 3.57
N ASN A 102 -30.51 -17.22 4.90
CA ASN A 102 -30.09 -18.26 5.85
C ASN A 102 -28.64 -18.77 5.68
N GLY A 103 -27.70 -17.86 5.40
CA GLY A 103 -26.28 -18.16 5.20
C GLY A 103 -25.96 -18.74 3.82
N LYS A 104 -26.89 -18.63 2.86
CA LYS A 104 -26.72 -19.06 1.47
C LYS A 104 -27.10 -17.95 0.52
N TRP A 105 -26.43 -17.95 -0.63
CA TRP A 105 -26.68 -17.03 -1.72
C TRP A 105 -27.40 -17.73 -2.85
N TYR A 106 -28.41 -17.07 -3.40
CA TYR A 106 -29.23 -17.54 -4.50
C TYR A 106 -29.21 -16.48 -5.61
N TRP A 107 -28.74 -16.86 -6.79
CA TRP A 107 -28.67 -15.98 -7.95
C TRP A 107 -29.70 -16.43 -8.97
N TYR A 108 -30.78 -15.67 -9.05
CA TYR A 108 -31.86 -15.88 -10.00
C TYR A 108 -31.47 -15.21 -11.31
N VAL A 109 -31.57 -15.96 -12.40
CA VAL A 109 -31.13 -15.51 -13.72
C VAL A 109 -32.15 -15.86 -14.79
N CYS A 110 -32.12 -15.15 -15.91
CA CYS A 110 -32.87 -15.48 -17.11
C CYS A 110 -31.96 -16.08 -18.18
N CYS A 111 -32.31 -17.25 -18.70
CA CYS A 111 -31.63 -17.85 -19.84
C CYS A 111 -32.60 -18.63 -20.73
N ASN A 112 -32.11 -19.23 -21.81
CA ASN A 112 -32.93 -20.14 -22.61
C ASN A 112 -32.63 -21.61 -22.33
N THR A 113 -33.66 -22.44 -22.44
CA THR A 113 -33.48 -23.89 -22.58
C THR A 113 -32.75 -24.21 -23.88
N ALA A 114 -32.12 -25.39 -23.96
CA ALA A 114 -31.48 -25.87 -25.20
C ALA A 114 -32.45 -25.93 -26.40
N SER A 115 -33.78 -25.98 -26.15
CA SER A 115 -34.82 -25.94 -27.18
C SER A 115 -35.26 -24.53 -27.59
N GLY A 116 -34.75 -23.50 -26.91
CA GLY A 116 -35.00 -22.09 -27.22
C GLY A 116 -36.18 -21.44 -26.48
N GLY A 117 -36.73 -22.08 -25.44
CA GLY A 117 -37.75 -21.48 -24.57
C GLY A 117 -37.11 -20.60 -23.48
N ASP A 118 -37.76 -19.49 -23.10
CA ASP A 118 -37.27 -18.62 -22.02
C ASP A 118 -37.51 -19.27 -20.65
N ALA A 119 -36.52 -19.16 -19.78
CA ALA A 119 -36.49 -19.85 -18.51
C ALA A 119 -35.86 -19.01 -17.40
N LEU A 120 -36.45 -19.11 -16.21
CA LEU A 120 -35.83 -18.67 -14.97
C LEU A 120 -35.01 -19.81 -14.40
N ALA A 121 -33.78 -19.51 -14.00
CA ALA A 121 -32.88 -20.44 -13.32
C ALA A 121 -32.38 -19.86 -12.00
N VAL A 122 -31.86 -20.72 -11.12
CA VAL A 122 -31.27 -20.29 -9.85
C VAL A 122 -29.96 -21.04 -9.60
N ALA A 123 -28.89 -20.29 -9.39
CA ALA A 123 -27.62 -20.81 -8.89
C ALA A 123 -27.55 -20.62 -7.37
N VAL A 124 -26.79 -21.48 -6.67
CA VAL A 124 -26.58 -21.41 -5.22
C VAL A 124 -25.10 -21.43 -4.86
N ALA A 125 -24.73 -20.66 -3.84
CA ALA A 125 -23.40 -20.60 -3.24
C ALA A 125 -23.45 -20.34 -1.73
N ASP A 126 -22.34 -20.59 -1.03
CA ASP A 126 -22.16 -20.24 0.39
C ASP A 126 -21.56 -18.82 0.59
N ASP A 127 -20.99 -18.25 -0.48
CA ASP A 127 -20.35 -16.93 -0.54
C ASP A 127 -20.80 -16.25 -1.84
N PRO A 128 -21.06 -14.92 -1.87
CA PRO A 128 -21.52 -14.26 -3.10
C PRO A 128 -20.48 -14.33 -4.23
N GLN A 129 -19.19 -14.53 -3.92
CA GLN A 129 -18.13 -14.76 -4.90
C GLN A 129 -17.99 -16.23 -5.31
N GLY A 130 -18.93 -17.08 -4.91
CA GLY A 130 -18.97 -18.49 -5.27
C GLY A 130 -18.05 -19.38 -4.42
N PRO A 131 -17.76 -20.61 -4.88
CA PRO A 131 -18.18 -21.14 -6.18
C PRO A 131 -19.71 -21.32 -6.26
N TRP A 132 -20.27 -21.00 -7.44
CA TRP A 132 -21.70 -21.12 -7.73
C TRP A 132 -22.00 -22.43 -8.46
N THR A 133 -23.18 -22.99 -8.20
CA THR A 133 -23.65 -24.23 -8.86
C THR A 133 -25.14 -24.13 -9.21
N ASP A 134 -25.58 -24.81 -10.27
CA ASP A 134 -27.00 -24.97 -10.59
C ASP A 134 -27.73 -25.62 -9.41
N ALA A 135 -28.66 -24.90 -8.80
CA ALA A 135 -29.31 -25.34 -7.57
C ALA A 135 -30.40 -26.40 -7.79
N ILE A 136 -30.84 -26.59 -9.04
CA ILE A 136 -31.98 -27.45 -9.39
C ILE A 136 -31.57 -28.57 -10.36
N GLY A 137 -30.74 -28.26 -11.35
CA GLY A 137 -30.48 -29.12 -12.51
C GLY A 137 -31.51 -28.96 -13.64
N GLY A 138 -32.32 -27.90 -13.60
CA GLY A 138 -33.38 -27.58 -14.55
C GLY A 138 -33.95 -26.17 -14.33
N PRO A 139 -34.86 -25.69 -15.20
CA PRO A 139 -35.49 -24.39 -15.01
C PRO A 139 -36.39 -24.38 -13.76
N LEU A 140 -36.37 -23.28 -13.02
CA LEU A 140 -37.32 -22.99 -11.94
C LEU A 140 -38.72 -22.74 -12.51
N ALA A 141 -38.78 -22.03 -13.65
CA ALA A 141 -39.99 -21.84 -14.46
C ALA A 141 -39.60 -21.66 -15.94
N GLU A 142 -40.46 -22.10 -16.85
CA GLU A 142 -40.30 -21.94 -18.30
C GLU A 142 -41.60 -21.41 -18.91
N GLY A 143 -41.49 -20.43 -19.82
CA GLY A 143 -42.63 -19.79 -20.45
C GLY A 143 -42.20 -18.64 -21.34
N PHE A 144 -43.01 -18.25 -22.33
CA PHE A 144 -42.68 -17.12 -23.19
C PHE A 144 -42.57 -15.83 -22.37
N GLY A 145 -41.48 -15.09 -22.54
CA GLY A 145 -41.26 -13.82 -21.81
C GLY A 145 -40.98 -14.02 -20.33
N PHE A 146 -40.50 -15.20 -19.92
CA PHE A 146 -40.10 -15.48 -18.53
C PHE A 146 -38.69 -14.95 -18.28
N ILE A 147 -38.58 -13.63 -18.14
CA ILE A 147 -37.34 -12.89 -17.99
C ILE A 147 -37.40 -11.97 -16.77
N ASP A 148 -36.26 -11.37 -16.40
CA ASP A 148 -36.12 -10.32 -15.39
C ASP A 148 -36.66 -10.72 -14.00
N PRO A 149 -36.04 -11.73 -13.35
CA PRO A 149 -36.45 -12.15 -12.02
C PRO A 149 -36.19 -11.06 -10.98
N THR A 150 -37.16 -10.81 -10.10
CA THR A 150 -36.94 -10.12 -8.84
C THR A 150 -37.44 -10.90 -7.64
N VAL A 151 -36.61 -10.98 -6.60
CA VAL A 151 -36.91 -11.67 -5.35
C VAL A 151 -37.14 -10.67 -4.24
N PHE A 152 -38.24 -10.87 -3.52
CA PHE A 152 -38.58 -10.10 -2.34
C PHE A 152 -38.83 -11.03 -1.16
N ILE A 153 -38.10 -10.81 -0.06
CA ILE A 153 -38.31 -11.50 1.22
C ILE A 153 -39.04 -10.54 2.14
N ASP A 154 -40.27 -10.89 2.51
CA ASP A 154 -41.16 -10.05 3.32
C ASP A 154 -40.81 -10.13 4.81
N ASP A 155 -41.36 -9.19 5.59
CA ASP A 155 -41.14 -9.08 7.05
C ASP A 155 -41.58 -10.35 7.80
N ASP A 156 -42.49 -11.15 7.22
CA ASP A 156 -42.97 -12.42 7.78
C ASP A 156 -42.09 -13.62 7.42
N GLY A 157 -40.99 -13.38 6.69
CA GLY A 157 -40.03 -14.38 6.25
C GLY A 157 -40.41 -15.12 4.97
N LYS A 158 -41.58 -14.87 4.37
CA LYS A 158 -41.94 -15.47 3.08
C LYS A 158 -41.17 -14.80 1.95
N ALA A 159 -40.73 -15.61 1.00
CA ALA A 159 -40.08 -15.13 -0.21
C ALA A 159 -41.03 -15.22 -1.41
N TYR A 160 -40.98 -14.21 -2.27
CA TYR A 160 -41.74 -14.15 -3.51
C TYR A 160 -40.80 -13.84 -4.66
N LEU A 161 -41.02 -14.49 -5.79
CA LEU A 161 -40.34 -14.19 -7.05
C LEU A 161 -41.35 -13.54 -8.00
N PHE A 162 -41.00 -12.41 -8.60
CA PHE A 162 -41.75 -11.71 -9.66
C PHE A 162 -40.91 -11.68 -10.93
N TRP A 163 -41.54 -11.66 -12.10
CA TRP A 163 -40.84 -11.64 -13.39
C TRP A 163 -41.79 -11.31 -14.55
N GLY A 164 -41.22 -11.03 -15.72
CA GLY A 164 -41.90 -11.17 -17.01
C GLY A 164 -41.81 -9.97 -17.95
N ASN A 165 -41.96 -10.22 -19.25
CA ASN A 165 -41.99 -9.22 -20.33
C ASN A 165 -43.40 -9.13 -20.94
N LYS A 166 -44.01 -7.93 -20.90
CA LYS A 166 -45.38 -7.62 -21.36
C LYS A 166 -46.40 -8.64 -20.84
N GLY A 167 -46.16 -9.05 -19.61
CA GLY A 167 -46.88 -9.98 -18.76
C GLY A 167 -46.15 -10.01 -17.44
N LEU A 168 -46.86 -9.90 -16.32
CA LEU A 168 -46.26 -9.81 -14.99
C LEU A 168 -46.73 -10.99 -14.14
N TRP A 169 -45.80 -11.81 -13.69
CA TRP A 169 -46.03 -13.04 -12.97
C TRP A 169 -45.40 -12.99 -11.60
N TYR A 170 -45.94 -13.77 -10.66
CA TYR A 170 -45.32 -14.00 -9.36
C TYR A 170 -45.69 -15.34 -8.72
N GLY A 171 -44.86 -15.80 -7.80
CA GLY A 171 -45.12 -16.98 -6.98
C GLY A 171 -44.43 -16.90 -5.62
N GLU A 172 -45.06 -17.50 -4.59
CA GLU A 172 -44.43 -17.71 -3.28
C GLU A 172 -43.42 -18.85 -3.39
N LEU A 173 -42.17 -18.58 -3.02
CA LEU A 173 -41.10 -19.56 -2.93
C LEU A 173 -41.20 -20.34 -1.61
N ASN A 174 -40.79 -21.60 -1.64
CA ASN A 174 -40.52 -22.36 -0.42
C ASN A 174 -39.26 -21.82 0.29
N ASP A 175 -39.05 -22.27 1.53
CA ASP A 175 -37.86 -21.89 2.32
C ASP A 175 -36.54 -22.38 1.70
N ASP A 176 -36.60 -23.32 0.75
CA ASP A 176 -35.45 -23.80 -0.01
C ASP A 176 -34.96 -22.81 -1.07
N MET A 177 -35.75 -21.77 -1.39
CA MET A 177 -35.48 -20.77 -2.44
C MET A 177 -35.28 -21.36 -3.85
N VAL A 178 -35.70 -22.60 -4.08
CA VAL A 178 -35.51 -23.30 -5.37
C VAL A 178 -36.78 -24.00 -5.85
N SER A 179 -37.91 -23.78 -5.17
CA SER A 179 -39.21 -24.30 -5.59
C SER A 179 -40.36 -23.37 -5.19
N PHE A 180 -41.46 -23.41 -5.94
CA PHE A 180 -42.68 -22.67 -5.62
C PHE A 180 -43.60 -23.46 -4.68
N ARG A 181 -44.18 -22.77 -3.69
CA ARG A 181 -45.09 -23.38 -2.72
C ARG A 181 -46.40 -23.86 -3.33
N ASN A 182 -47.01 -23.04 -4.19
CA ASN A 182 -48.31 -23.29 -4.82
C ASN A 182 -48.28 -22.98 -6.33
N GLY A 183 -47.11 -23.13 -6.96
CA GLY A 183 -46.87 -22.65 -8.32
C GLY A 183 -46.86 -21.12 -8.39
N TRP A 184 -47.16 -20.59 -9.57
CA TRP A 184 -47.16 -19.16 -9.88
C TRP A 184 -48.39 -18.75 -10.66
N GLN A 185 -48.68 -17.45 -10.68
CA GLN A 185 -49.84 -16.87 -11.35
C GLN A 185 -49.53 -15.47 -11.87
N GLU A 186 -50.35 -14.97 -12.79
CA GLU A 186 -50.27 -13.58 -13.25
C GLU A 186 -50.66 -12.63 -12.11
N VAL A 187 -49.97 -11.50 -11.98
CA VAL A 187 -50.25 -10.52 -10.92
C VAL A 187 -51.67 -9.98 -11.04
N PRO A 188 -52.49 -10.06 -9.97
CA PRO A 188 -53.85 -9.56 -9.99
C PRO A 188 -53.92 -8.09 -10.40
N GLY A 189 -54.71 -7.79 -11.43
CA GLY A 189 -54.86 -6.44 -11.97
C GLY A 189 -53.84 -6.06 -13.04
N TYR A 190 -52.97 -6.96 -13.52
CA TYR A 190 -52.00 -6.67 -14.58
C TYR A 190 -52.63 -6.00 -15.84
N HIS A 191 -53.82 -6.47 -16.24
CA HIS A 191 -54.57 -5.93 -17.39
C HIS A 191 -55.39 -4.66 -17.08
N ASP A 192 -55.36 -4.17 -15.83
CA ASP A 192 -56.10 -2.99 -15.39
C ASP A 192 -55.22 -1.72 -15.49
N PRO A 193 -55.60 -0.72 -16.30
CA PRO A 193 -54.84 0.52 -16.41
C PRO A 193 -54.76 1.33 -15.11
N GLU A 194 -55.68 1.14 -14.15
CA GLU A 194 -55.54 1.76 -12.82
C GLU A 194 -54.40 1.13 -12.01
N CYS A 195 -54.07 -0.14 -12.29
CA CYS A 195 -53.00 -0.87 -11.60
C CYS A 195 -51.63 -0.59 -12.22
N PHE A 196 -51.50 -0.56 -13.55
CA PHE A 196 -50.19 -0.50 -14.24
C PHE A 196 -50.10 0.56 -15.34
N GLY A 197 -50.93 1.61 -15.26
CA GLY A 197 -50.89 2.76 -16.15
C GLY A 197 -51.75 2.58 -17.41
N GLU A 198 -52.05 3.70 -18.06
CA GLU A 198 -52.96 3.75 -19.23
C GLU A 198 -52.56 2.77 -20.35
N LEU A 199 -53.57 2.21 -21.02
CA LEU A 199 -53.34 1.28 -22.12
C LEU A 199 -52.61 1.95 -23.29
N GLN A 200 -51.54 1.32 -23.76
CA GLN A 200 -50.77 1.73 -24.93
C GLN A 200 -50.74 0.63 -25.99
N MET A 201 -50.64 1.03 -27.26
CA MET A 201 -50.56 0.09 -28.37
C MET A 201 -49.12 -0.45 -28.49
N LYS A 202 -48.91 -1.73 -28.14
CA LYS A 202 -47.60 -2.37 -28.09
C LYS A 202 -47.55 -3.62 -28.97
N GLU A 203 -46.35 -4.00 -29.41
CA GLU A 203 -46.13 -5.29 -30.05
C GLU A 203 -46.11 -6.40 -28.99
N ASN A 204 -47.11 -7.29 -29.06
CA ASN A 204 -47.23 -8.48 -28.24
C ASN A 204 -46.52 -9.66 -28.91
N TRP A 205 -45.30 -9.93 -28.47
CA TRP A 205 -44.47 -10.99 -29.03
C TRP A 205 -45.02 -12.39 -28.72
N ALA A 206 -45.75 -12.57 -27.62
CA ALA A 206 -46.44 -13.82 -27.29
C ALA A 206 -47.53 -14.15 -28.33
N ASN A 207 -48.08 -13.14 -29.00
CA ASN A 207 -49.06 -13.29 -30.08
C ASN A 207 -48.47 -13.02 -31.48
N GLY A 208 -47.19 -13.34 -31.67
CA GLY A 208 -46.52 -13.23 -32.97
C GLY A 208 -46.27 -11.79 -33.44
N GLY A 209 -46.07 -10.86 -32.49
CA GLY A 209 -45.76 -9.45 -32.77
C GLY A 209 -46.96 -8.59 -33.17
N LYS A 210 -48.19 -9.06 -32.90
CA LYS A 210 -49.39 -8.25 -33.16
C LYS A 210 -49.44 -7.04 -32.25
N LYS A 211 -49.97 -5.94 -32.78
CA LYS A 211 -50.18 -4.72 -31.99
C LYS A 211 -51.47 -4.82 -31.18
N GLU A 212 -51.37 -4.68 -29.87
CA GLU A 212 -52.48 -4.80 -28.91
C GLU A 212 -52.42 -3.70 -27.86
N LEU A 213 -53.57 -3.32 -27.29
CA LEU A 213 -53.63 -2.40 -26.16
C LEU A 213 -53.24 -3.15 -24.88
N MET A 214 -52.16 -2.71 -24.23
CA MET A 214 -51.60 -3.32 -23.02
C MET A 214 -51.29 -2.22 -21.99
N THR A 215 -51.25 -2.55 -20.69
CA THR A 215 -50.86 -1.59 -19.65
C THR A 215 -49.44 -1.07 -19.84
N GLN A 216 -49.04 -0.02 -19.12
CA GLN A 216 -47.73 0.59 -19.36
C GLN A 216 -46.56 -0.32 -18.99
N TYR A 217 -46.71 -1.30 -18.11
CA TYR A 217 -45.65 -2.25 -17.76
C TYR A 217 -44.99 -2.87 -19.01
N GLU A 218 -43.66 -2.89 -19.03
CA GLU A 218 -42.85 -3.55 -20.07
C GLU A 218 -42.16 -4.79 -19.51
N GLU A 219 -41.26 -4.65 -18.53
CA GLU A 219 -40.45 -5.75 -17.99
C GLU A 219 -39.86 -5.39 -16.62
N GLY A 220 -38.72 -5.97 -16.23
CA GLY A 220 -37.88 -5.51 -15.12
C GLY A 220 -38.58 -5.16 -13.80
N PRO A 221 -39.43 -6.04 -13.23
CA PRO A 221 -40.07 -5.75 -11.95
C PRO A 221 -39.01 -5.61 -10.85
N TRP A 222 -39.17 -4.64 -9.96
CA TRP A 222 -38.35 -4.49 -8.75
C TRP A 222 -39.24 -4.17 -7.56
N LEU A 223 -39.21 -5.02 -6.54
CA LEU A 223 -40.14 -4.94 -5.41
C LEU A 223 -39.45 -4.55 -4.12
N VAL A 224 -39.94 -3.51 -3.48
CA VAL A 224 -39.56 -3.10 -2.12
C VAL A 224 -40.79 -2.90 -1.24
N LYS A 225 -40.59 -2.89 0.08
CA LYS A 225 -41.65 -2.57 1.04
C LYS A 225 -41.22 -1.42 1.94
N ARG A 226 -42.08 -0.40 2.04
CA ARG A 226 -41.81 0.78 2.86
C ARG A 226 -43.07 1.18 3.61
N ASN A 227 -42.96 1.37 4.93
CA ASN A 227 -44.07 1.78 5.80
C ASN A 227 -45.34 0.89 5.61
N GLY A 228 -45.15 -0.42 5.45
CA GLY A 228 -46.24 -1.38 5.23
C GLY A 228 -46.85 -1.37 3.82
N THR A 229 -46.32 -0.57 2.89
CA THR A 229 -46.76 -0.51 1.49
C THR A 229 -45.77 -1.25 0.59
N TYR A 230 -46.28 -2.13 -0.26
CA TYR A 230 -45.49 -2.78 -1.32
C TYR A 230 -45.38 -1.81 -2.48
N ILE A 231 -44.17 -1.65 -3.01
CA ILE A 231 -43.81 -0.71 -4.06
C ILE A 231 -43.10 -1.49 -5.16
N LEU A 232 -43.73 -1.60 -6.32
CA LEU A 232 -43.17 -2.27 -7.49
C LEU A 232 -42.77 -1.21 -8.52
N SER A 233 -41.47 -1.00 -8.73
CA SER A 233 -40.95 -0.20 -9.84
C SER A 233 -40.66 -1.08 -11.05
N TYR A 234 -40.77 -0.53 -12.25
CA TYR A 234 -40.58 -1.26 -13.49
C TYR A 234 -40.40 -0.31 -14.70
N PRO A 235 -39.70 -0.75 -15.74
CA PRO A 235 -39.76 -0.15 -17.08
C PRO A 235 -41.18 -0.12 -17.63
N ALA A 236 -41.56 1.02 -18.19
CA ALA A 236 -42.93 1.34 -18.57
C ALA A 236 -43.03 2.19 -19.85
N GLY A 237 -44.26 2.26 -20.37
CA GLY A 237 -44.64 3.03 -21.55
C GLY A 237 -44.67 2.17 -22.80
N GLY A 238 -43.55 2.14 -23.51
CA GLY A 238 -43.30 1.55 -24.83
C GLY A 238 -41.80 1.60 -25.10
N VAL A 239 -41.33 1.19 -26.27
CA VAL A 239 -39.93 1.43 -26.67
C VAL A 239 -39.86 2.80 -27.38
N PRO A 240 -39.07 3.79 -26.90
CA PRO A 240 -38.14 3.72 -25.77
C PRO A 240 -38.80 3.81 -24.39
N GLU A 241 -38.23 3.05 -23.45
CA GLU A 241 -38.80 2.79 -22.11
C GLU A 241 -38.39 3.85 -21.09
N HIS A 242 -39.20 4.00 -20.03
CA HIS A 242 -38.91 4.85 -18.87
C HIS A 242 -39.28 4.13 -17.55
N MET A 243 -38.75 4.55 -16.39
CA MET A 243 -39.13 3.91 -15.12
C MET A 243 -40.44 4.49 -14.57
N ALA A 244 -41.34 3.62 -14.12
CA ALA A 244 -42.54 3.96 -13.37
C ALA A 244 -42.70 3.04 -12.16
N TYR A 245 -43.72 3.28 -11.33
CA TYR A 245 -44.03 2.38 -10.22
C TYR A 245 -45.52 2.30 -9.89
N SER A 246 -45.84 1.22 -9.18
CA SER A 246 -47.15 0.93 -8.61
C SER A 246 -47.03 0.54 -7.14
N THR A 247 -48.12 0.69 -6.39
CA THR A 247 -48.14 0.34 -4.97
C THR A 247 -49.33 -0.54 -4.61
N ALA A 248 -49.18 -1.35 -3.57
CA ALA A 248 -50.24 -2.20 -3.06
C ALA A 248 -50.18 -2.31 -1.51
N PRO A 249 -51.33 -2.53 -0.84
CA PRO A 249 -51.38 -2.79 0.59
C PRO A 249 -50.99 -4.24 0.96
N THR A 250 -51.04 -5.16 -0.02
CA THR A 250 -50.62 -6.56 0.14
C THR A 250 -49.85 -7.01 -1.10
N ILE A 251 -49.06 -8.07 -0.98
CA ILE A 251 -48.33 -8.68 -2.10
C ILE A 251 -49.25 -9.11 -3.27
N ASN A 252 -50.52 -9.41 -2.97
CA ASN A 252 -51.54 -9.83 -3.94
C ASN A 252 -52.35 -8.65 -4.50
N GLY A 253 -51.97 -7.41 -4.20
CA GLY A 253 -52.72 -6.22 -4.57
C GLY A 253 -53.80 -5.79 -3.56
N PRO A 254 -54.83 -5.03 -4.01
CA PRO A 254 -54.91 -4.44 -5.34
C PRO A 254 -53.75 -3.47 -5.58
N TRP A 255 -53.17 -3.54 -6.77
CA TRP A 255 -52.11 -2.61 -7.20
C TRP A 255 -52.71 -1.29 -7.64
N THR A 256 -51.92 -0.22 -7.61
CA THR A 256 -52.33 1.07 -8.14
C THR A 256 -51.14 1.82 -8.69
N TYR A 257 -51.27 2.25 -9.94
CA TYR A 257 -50.26 3.04 -10.64
C TYR A 257 -50.03 4.36 -9.92
N ARG A 258 -48.76 4.77 -9.81
CA ARG A 258 -48.36 6.01 -9.13
C ARG A 258 -47.64 6.99 -10.03
N GLY A 259 -47.19 6.58 -11.20
CA GLY A 259 -46.59 7.46 -12.19
C GLY A 259 -45.13 7.13 -12.50
N ARG A 260 -44.61 7.92 -13.42
CA ARG A 260 -43.22 7.93 -13.86
C ARG A 260 -42.29 8.45 -12.77
N ILE A 261 -41.12 7.82 -12.63
CA ILE A 261 -40.06 8.20 -11.68
C ILE A 261 -38.73 8.51 -12.36
N MET A 262 -38.51 8.12 -13.61
CA MET A 262 -37.31 8.45 -14.38
C MET A 262 -37.65 8.59 -15.85
N ASP A 263 -36.92 9.45 -16.57
CA ASP A 263 -37.07 9.61 -18.02
C ASP A 263 -36.41 8.45 -18.81
N GLU A 264 -36.59 8.42 -20.13
CA GLU A 264 -35.97 7.42 -21.00
C GLU A 264 -34.44 7.42 -20.90
N ALA A 265 -33.82 6.24 -20.99
CA ALA A 265 -32.36 6.09 -20.89
C ALA A 265 -31.61 6.85 -22.00
N GLU A 266 -30.55 7.59 -21.64
CA GLU A 266 -29.68 8.23 -22.64
C GLU A 266 -29.04 7.18 -23.55
N ASN A 267 -29.17 7.35 -24.87
CA ASN A 267 -28.59 6.46 -25.89
C ASN A 267 -28.95 4.96 -25.76
N SER A 268 -30.04 4.64 -25.06
CA SER A 268 -30.63 3.29 -24.99
C SER A 268 -32.13 3.36 -25.22
N PHE A 269 -32.70 2.30 -25.78
CA PHE A 269 -34.15 2.18 -25.96
C PHE A 269 -34.82 1.36 -24.84
N THR A 270 -34.03 0.65 -24.02
CA THR A 270 -34.45 0.02 -22.77
C THR A 270 -33.90 0.76 -21.56
N ILE A 271 -34.55 0.58 -20.42
CA ILE A 271 -34.06 0.96 -19.09
C ILE A 271 -34.38 -0.18 -18.13
N HIS A 272 -33.51 -0.50 -17.17
CA HIS A 272 -33.76 -1.55 -16.18
C HIS A 272 -32.97 -1.24 -14.92
N GLY A 273 -33.54 -1.55 -13.75
CA GLY A 273 -32.82 -1.47 -12.48
C GLY A 273 -33.75 -1.43 -11.28
N GLY A 274 -33.16 -1.12 -10.13
CA GLY A 274 -33.81 -1.22 -8.83
C GLY A 274 -33.21 -0.31 -7.79
N ASN A 275 -33.93 -0.11 -6.69
CA ASN A 275 -33.51 0.76 -5.60
C ASN A 275 -33.10 -0.01 -4.34
N ILE A 276 -32.15 0.56 -3.59
CA ILE A 276 -31.72 0.09 -2.27
C ILE A 276 -31.63 1.24 -1.27
N THR A 277 -31.66 0.90 0.02
CA THR A 277 -31.23 1.79 1.10
C THR A 277 -29.92 1.25 1.66
N PHE A 278 -28.85 2.03 1.59
CA PHE A 278 -27.52 1.66 2.09
C PHE A 278 -26.98 2.75 3.02
N GLN A 279 -26.57 2.38 4.23
CA GLN A 279 -26.05 3.32 5.25
C GLN A 279 -26.97 4.54 5.48
N GLY A 280 -28.30 4.33 5.42
CA GLY A 280 -29.31 5.37 5.65
C GLY A 280 -29.54 6.32 4.46
N ARG A 281 -28.96 6.05 3.29
CA ARG A 281 -29.16 6.80 2.04
C ARG A 281 -29.85 5.91 1.01
N ASP A 282 -30.66 6.51 0.14
CA ASP A 282 -31.47 5.79 -0.84
C ASP A 282 -30.89 5.99 -2.26
N PHE A 283 -30.73 4.90 -2.99
CA PHE A 283 -30.10 4.88 -4.31
C PHE A 283 -30.98 4.16 -5.32
N MET A 284 -31.10 4.72 -6.52
CA MET A 284 -31.77 4.12 -7.67
C MET A 284 -30.72 3.72 -8.71
N PHE A 285 -30.63 2.43 -8.98
CA PHE A 285 -29.79 1.90 -10.05
C PHE A 285 -30.60 1.77 -11.33
N TYR A 286 -29.96 2.01 -12.46
CA TYR A 286 -30.53 1.86 -13.79
C TYR A 286 -29.40 1.65 -14.81
N HIS A 287 -29.70 1.26 -16.04
CA HIS A 287 -28.71 1.32 -17.13
C HIS A 287 -29.02 2.42 -18.14
N ASN A 288 -28.01 2.85 -18.88
CA ASN A 288 -28.17 3.61 -20.12
C ASN A 288 -27.10 3.24 -21.15
N GLY A 289 -27.08 3.88 -22.33
CA GLY A 289 -26.08 3.65 -23.38
C GLY A 289 -25.00 4.73 -23.46
N ALA A 290 -24.77 5.50 -22.38
CA ALA A 290 -23.93 6.71 -22.43
C ALA A 290 -22.42 6.42 -22.40
N LEU A 291 -22.00 5.21 -22.00
CA LEU A 291 -20.58 4.83 -22.01
C LEU A 291 -20.02 4.95 -23.44
N PRO A 292 -18.77 5.40 -23.66
CA PRO A 292 -18.18 5.45 -24.99
C PRO A 292 -18.25 4.10 -25.72
N GLY A 293 -18.76 4.09 -26.96
CA GLY A 293 -19.04 2.86 -27.71
C GLY A 293 -20.39 2.20 -27.38
N GLY A 294 -21.14 2.78 -26.44
CA GLY A 294 -22.43 2.30 -25.95
C GLY A 294 -23.61 2.58 -26.88
N GLY A 295 -24.74 1.96 -26.56
CA GLY A 295 -25.99 2.03 -27.29
C GLY A 295 -27.05 1.12 -26.69
N GLY A 296 -28.19 0.94 -27.37
CA GLY A 296 -29.27 0.07 -26.87
C GLY A 296 -28.96 -1.43 -26.75
N PHE A 297 -27.80 -1.88 -27.23
CA PHE A 297 -27.29 -3.26 -27.06
C PHE A 297 -25.91 -3.30 -26.39
N CYS A 298 -25.43 -2.14 -25.92
CA CYS A 298 -24.16 -1.94 -25.23
C CYS A 298 -24.43 -0.96 -24.08
N ARG A 299 -25.11 -1.45 -23.03
CA ARG A 299 -25.64 -0.63 -21.94
C ARG A 299 -24.74 -0.70 -20.71
N SER A 300 -24.87 0.24 -19.79
CA SER A 300 -23.98 0.36 -18.63
C SER A 300 -24.71 0.85 -17.40
N ALA A 301 -24.37 0.27 -16.25
CA ALA A 301 -24.96 0.58 -14.96
C ALA A 301 -24.67 2.04 -14.57
N CYS A 302 -25.70 2.69 -14.04
CA CYS A 302 -25.72 4.04 -13.52
C CYS A 302 -26.43 4.02 -12.16
N VAL A 303 -26.21 5.06 -11.36
CA VAL A 303 -26.85 5.20 -10.06
C VAL A 303 -27.13 6.67 -9.74
N GLU A 304 -28.28 6.92 -9.11
CA GLU A 304 -28.65 8.21 -8.54
C GLU A 304 -28.95 8.07 -7.06
N GLU A 305 -28.48 9.02 -6.25
CA GLU A 305 -29.01 9.19 -4.90
C GLU A 305 -30.33 9.95 -4.95
N PHE A 306 -31.33 9.50 -4.19
CA PHE A 306 -32.60 10.20 -4.05
C PHE A 306 -33.06 10.26 -2.60
N ARG A 307 -34.14 11.00 -2.36
CA ARG A 307 -34.84 11.02 -1.07
C ARG A 307 -36.31 10.75 -1.29
N TRP A 308 -36.85 9.79 -0.55
CA TRP A 308 -38.29 9.54 -0.51
C TRP A 308 -39.06 10.80 -0.12
N ASN A 309 -40.24 10.99 -0.72
CA ASN A 309 -41.17 12.02 -0.27
C ASN A 309 -41.69 11.67 1.13
N ASP A 310 -42.18 12.68 1.85
CA ASP A 310 -42.69 12.52 3.23
C ASP A 310 -43.84 11.50 3.34
N ASP A 311 -44.60 11.29 2.27
CA ASP A 311 -45.70 10.32 2.20
C ASP A 311 -45.26 8.89 1.83
N GLY A 312 -43.95 8.68 1.63
CA GLY A 312 -43.37 7.39 1.23
C GLY A 312 -43.41 7.11 -0.27
N SER A 313 -43.85 8.06 -1.10
CA SER A 313 -43.80 7.95 -2.57
C SER A 313 -42.39 8.22 -3.12
N PHE A 314 -42.10 7.64 -4.29
CA PHE A 314 -40.89 8.00 -5.03
C PHE A 314 -40.96 9.46 -5.49
N PRO A 315 -39.87 10.24 -5.40
CA PRO A 315 -39.74 11.46 -6.18
C PRO A 315 -39.53 11.12 -7.66
N PHE A 316 -39.54 12.14 -8.51
CA PHE A 316 -38.90 12.01 -9.81
C PHE A 316 -37.37 12.06 -9.63
N ILE A 317 -36.66 11.14 -10.27
CA ILE A 317 -35.22 10.91 -10.17
C ILE A 317 -34.61 11.15 -11.56
N PRO A 318 -33.98 12.32 -11.79
CA PRO A 318 -33.36 12.62 -13.08
C PRO A 318 -32.07 11.81 -13.25
N GLN A 319 -31.80 11.36 -14.48
CA GLN A 319 -30.49 10.82 -14.84
C GLN A 319 -29.47 11.98 -14.88
N THR A 320 -28.31 11.76 -14.26
CA THR A 320 -27.22 12.72 -14.20
C THR A 320 -25.92 12.08 -14.70
N LYS A 321 -24.97 12.94 -15.09
CA LYS A 321 -23.61 12.45 -15.38
C LYS A 321 -22.83 12.26 -14.09
N GLU A 322 -23.17 13.00 -13.06
CA GLU A 322 -22.47 13.07 -11.78
C GLU A 322 -22.73 11.86 -10.88
N GLY A 323 -23.93 11.26 -10.95
CA GLY A 323 -24.33 10.15 -10.08
C GLY A 323 -24.17 10.48 -8.59
N VAL A 324 -23.43 9.64 -7.86
CA VAL A 324 -23.17 9.83 -6.42
C VAL A 324 -22.04 10.85 -6.21
N VAL A 325 -22.43 12.08 -5.87
CA VAL A 325 -21.48 13.18 -5.65
C VAL A 325 -20.67 13.02 -4.36
N THR A 326 -21.31 12.59 -3.27
CA THR A 326 -20.66 12.42 -1.97
C THR A 326 -20.63 10.94 -1.61
N PRO A 327 -19.45 10.34 -1.39
CA PRO A 327 -19.37 8.93 -1.01
C PRO A 327 -20.00 8.68 0.36
N VAL A 328 -20.31 7.42 0.64
CA VAL A 328 -20.88 7.01 1.93
C VAL A 328 -19.78 6.96 3.01
N LYS A 329 -18.54 6.70 2.62
CA LYS A 329 -17.33 6.81 3.44
C LYS A 329 -16.12 7.10 2.55
N ASN A 330 -15.04 7.62 3.14
CA ASN A 330 -13.77 7.73 2.42
C ASN A 330 -13.09 6.37 2.30
N LEU A 331 -12.28 6.20 1.25
CA LEU A 331 -11.39 5.07 1.08
C LEU A 331 -10.14 5.27 1.95
N ASP A 332 -9.72 4.24 2.70
CA ASP A 332 -8.48 4.26 3.49
C ASP A 332 -7.30 3.75 2.62
N PRO A 333 -6.37 4.63 2.19
CA PRO A 333 -5.23 4.23 1.37
C PRO A 333 -4.22 3.35 2.12
N TYR A 334 -4.33 3.27 3.45
CA TYR A 334 -3.40 2.53 4.30
C TYR A 334 -3.79 1.06 4.50
N SER A 335 -4.89 0.63 3.87
CA SER A 335 -5.26 -0.79 3.72
C SER A 335 -5.00 -1.25 2.29
N ARG A 336 -4.86 -2.56 2.07
CA ARG A 336 -4.77 -3.14 0.71
C ARG A 336 -5.98 -2.67 -0.12
N VAL A 337 -5.69 -2.08 -1.28
CA VAL A 337 -6.68 -1.68 -2.28
C VAL A 337 -6.40 -2.44 -3.56
N GLU A 338 -7.35 -3.28 -3.98
CA GLU A 338 -7.24 -4.00 -5.25
C GLU A 338 -7.20 -3.03 -6.43
N ALA A 339 -6.37 -3.30 -7.44
CA ALA A 339 -6.23 -2.44 -8.62
C ALA A 339 -7.55 -2.34 -9.42
N GLU A 340 -8.39 -3.36 -9.36
CA GLU A 340 -9.74 -3.39 -9.93
C GLU A 340 -10.81 -2.73 -9.03
N THR A 341 -10.43 -2.05 -7.95
CA THR A 341 -11.28 -1.10 -7.22
C THR A 341 -11.17 0.29 -7.85
N GLN A 342 -12.19 0.68 -8.62
CA GLN A 342 -12.11 1.85 -9.50
C GLN A 342 -13.39 2.68 -9.45
N ALA A 343 -13.25 4.00 -9.49
CA ALA A 343 -14.37 4.89 -9.82
C ALA A 343 -14.46 5.11 -11.34
N GLU A 344 -13.31 5.11 -12.01
CA GLU A 344 -13.20 5.30 -13.46
C GLU A 344 -11.83 4.77 -13.91
N SER A 345 -11.74 4.28 -15.15
CA SER A 345 -10.48 3.90 -15.78
C SER A 345 -10.52 4.03 -17.30
N ARG A 346 -9.33 4.09 -17.91
CA ARG A 346 -9.16 4.18 -19.36
C ARG A 346 -8.15 3.16 -19.88
N GLY A 347 -8.55 2.42 -20.92
CA GLY A 347 -7.68 1.51 -21.66
C GLY A 347 -7.47 0.14 -21.00
N LEU A 348 -7.97 -0.04 -19.78
CA LEU A 348 -7.70 -1.20 -18.95
C LEU A 348 -8.74 -2.30 -19.12
N LYS A 349 -8.32 -3.53 -18.81
CA LYS A 349 -9.19 -4.68 -18.59
C LYS A 349 -8.87 -5.29 -17.23
N VAL A 350 -9.72 -6.18 -16.75
CA VAL A 350 -9.51 -6.94 -15.51
C VAL A 350 -9.55 -8.42 -15.86
N ASP A 351 -8.62 -9.18 -15.30
CA ASP A 351 -8.56 -10.64 -15.41
C ASP A 351 -8.40 -11.24 -14.00
N ARG A 352 -8.39 -12.57 -13.90
CA ARG A 352 -8.31 -13.27 -12.61
C ARG A 352 -7.31 -14.43 -12.64
N ARG A 353 -6.75 -14.73 -11.47
CA ARG A 353 -6.07 -16.00 -11.18
C ARG A 353 -7.06 -16.94 -10.47
N ASP A 354 -6.64 -18.18 -10.21
CA ASP A 354 -7.47 -19.12 -9.45
C ASP A 354 -7.89 -18.52 -8.09
N GLY A 355 -9.16 -18.69 -7.72
CA GLY A 355 -9.71 -18.17 -6.47
C GLY A 355 -10.30 -16.77 -6.59
N LYS A 356 -10.00 -15.89 -5.63
CA LYS A 356 -10.55 -14.53 -5.52
C LYS A 356 -9.59 -13.44 -6.02
N ASP A 357 -8.43 -13.82 -6.54
CA ASP A 357 -7.37 -12.90 -6.94
C ASP A 357 -7.62 -12.34 -8.35
N HIS A 358 -7.83 -11.04 -8.44
CA HIS A 358 -8.02 -10.31 -9.69
C HIS A 358 -6.87 -9.33 -9.91
N PHE A 359 -6.69 -8.91 -11.15
CA PHE A 359 -5.66 -7.94 -11.50
C PHE A 359 -6.02 -7.19 -12.77
N VAL A 360 -5.53 -5.96 -12.87
CA VAL A 360 -5.62 -5.10 -14.04
C VAL A 360 -4.62 -5.56 -15.11
N THR A 361 -5.11 -5.61 -16.35
CA THR A 361 -4.38 -6.01 -17.55
C THR A 361 -4.65 -5.03 -18.71
N ASN A 362 -4.12 -5.34 -19.90
CA ASN A 362 -4.17 -4.51 -21.11
C ASN A 362 -3.53 -3.13 -20.92
N ILE A 363 -2.57 -3.02 -20.00
CA ILE A 363 -1.92 -1.75 -19.63
C ILE A 363 -1.07 -1.24 -20.80
N SER A 364 -1.33 -0.03 -21.27
CA SER A 364 -0.53 0.67 -22.27
C SER A 364 -0.11 2.07 -21.80
N ASP A 365 0.78 2.71 -22.56
CA ASP A 365 1.28 4.05 -22.22
C ASP A 365 0.15 5.08 -22.16
N GLY A 366 0.06 5.77 -21.03
CA GLY A 366 -0.95 6.79 -20.75
C GLY A 366 -2.27 6.24 -20.21
N ASP A 367 -2.46 4.92 -20.07
CA ASP A 367 -3.65 4.38 -19.40
C ASP A 367 -3.68 4.76 -17.92
N TRP A 368 -4.87 4.74 -17.30
CA TRP A 368 -5.01 5.18 -15.92
C TRP A 368 -6.23 4.60 -15.20
N ILE A 369 -6.14 4.58 -13.87
CA ILE A 369 -7.22 4.31 -12.91
C ILE A 369 -7.45 5.58 -12.10
N ARG A 370 -8.71 5.85 -11.76
CA ARG A 370 -9.10 6.85 -10.77
C ARG A 370 -9.85 6.19 -9.63
N VAL A 371 -9.45 6.54 -8.42
CA VAL A 371 -10.10 6.15 -7.17
C VAL A 371 -10.53 7.44 -6.46
N ARG A 372 -11.77 7.49 -6.00
CA ARG A 372 -12.36 8.71 -5.41
C ARG A 372 -12.27 8.72 -3.90
N SER A 373 -12.15 9.92 -3.34
CA SER A 373 -12.28 10.19 -1.90
C SER A 373 -11.35 9.35 -1.01
N VAL A 374 -10.08 9.31 -1.38
CA VAL A 374 -8.99 8.65 -0.64
C VAL A 374 -8.51 9.55 0.49
N ASP A 375 -8.52 9.05 1.73
CA ASP A 375 -8.22 9.84 2.94
C ASP A 375 -6.81 9.57 3.46
N PHE A 376 -5.87 10.47 3.13
CA PHE A 376 -4.47 10.42 3.59
C PHE A 376 -4.29 10.89 5.04
N LYS A 377 -5.37 11.20 5.77
CA LYS A 377 -5.34 11.63 7.17
C LYS A 377 -4.39 12.85 7.34
N ASP A 378 -3.93 13.10 8.57
CA ASP A 378 -3.02 14.21 8.90
C ASP A 378 -1.53 13.79 8.86
N CYS A 379 -1.21 12.50 8.78
CA CYS A 379 0.15 11.96 8.97
C CYS A 379 0.97 11.85 7.67
N GLY A 380 0.33 11.94 6.50
CA GLY A 380 0.97 11.74 5.21
C GLY A 380 1.40 10.28 4.96
N GLN A 381 1.61 9.93 3.70
CA GLN A 381 2.21 8.67 3.26
C GLN A 381 3.74 8.78 3.22
N LYS A 382 4.43 7.74 3.69
CA LYS A 382 5.91 7.64 3.67
C LYS A 382 6.41 6.60 2.70
N ALA A 383 5.57 5.64 2.33
CA ALA A 383 5.83 4.72 1.25
C ALA A 383 4.55 4.30 0.52
N VAL A 384 4.70 3.76 -0.69
CA VAL A 384 3.66 2.99 -1.38
C VAL A 384 4.16 1.58 -1.61
N ILE A 385 3.28 0.61 -1.40
CA ILE A 385 3.42 -0.78 -1.79
C ILE A 385 2.58 -0.96 -3.05
N VAL A 386 3.21 -1.48 -4.10
CA VAL A 386 2.55 -1.83 -5.37
C VAL A 386 2.88 -3.28 -5.67
N VAL A 387 1.87 -4.07 -5.98
CA VAL A 387 2.05 -5.44 -6.48
C VAL A 387 1.74 -5.50 -7.96
N VAL A 388 2.70 -6.00 -8.73
CA VAL A 388 2.55 -6.30 -10.14
C VAL A 388 2.68 -7.80 -10.38
N GLY A 389 1.98 -8.31 -11.38
CA GLY A 389 2.05 -9.72 -11.79
C GLY A 389 3.07 -9.94 -12.91
N GLU A 390 2.65 -10.63 -13.98
CA GLU A 390 3.46 -10.91 -15.17
C GLU A 390 4.15 -9.63 -15.69
N GLN A 391 5.46 -9.70 -15.97
CA GLN A 391 6.28 -8.59 -16.48
C GLN A 391 6.93 -8.97 -17.81
N LYS A 392 6.43 -8.41 -18.92
CA LYS A 392 6.94 -8.59 -20.29
C LYS A 392 7.83 -7.44 -20.75
N GLY A 393 7.69 -6.27 -20.14
CA GLY A 393 8.36 -5.03 -20.51
C GLY A 393 8.68 -4.15 -19.30
N LYS A 394 8.99 -2.89 -19.56
CA LYS A 394 9.28 -1.88 -18.54
C LYS A 394 8.23 -0.78 -18.54
N GLY A 395 8.05 -0.16 -17.38
CA GLY A 395 7.26 1.06 -17.26
C GLY A 395 7.36 1.69 -15.88
N THR A 396 6.49 2.65 -15.61
CA THR A 396 6.36 3.36 -14.34
C THR A 396 4.89 3.50 -14.00
N ILE A 397 4.54 3.26 -12.75
CA ILE A 397 3.23 3.55 -12.17
C ILE A 397 3.37 4.88 -11.41
N GLU A 398 2.62 5.89 -11.83
CA GLU A 398 2.67 7.26 -11.28
C GLU A 398 1.38 7.56 -10.51
N PHE A 399 1.49 8.14 -9.31
CA PHE A 399 0.34 8.53 -8.49
C PHE A 399 0.18 10.05 -8.45
N TYR A 400 -1.04 10.53 -8.72
CA TYR A 400 -1.41 11.94 -8.70
C TYR A 400 -2.65 12.17 -7.83
N THR A 401 -2.81 13.39 -7.31
CA THR A 401 -4.01 13.84 -6.58
C THR A 401 -4.84 14.78 -7.44
N ASP A 402 -6.16 14.57 -7.45
CA ASP A 402 -7.23 15.41 -8.03
C ASP A 402 -7.19 15.64 -9.55
N ASN A 403 -6.02 15.58 -10.19
CA ASN A 403 -5.84 15.66 -11.64
C ASN A 403 -4.48 15.04 -12.04
N MET A 404 -4.31 14.74 -13.32
CA MET A 404 -3.07 14.17 -13.89
C MET A 404 -2.10 15.26 -14.42
N GLU A 405 -2.22 16.51 -13.98
CA GLU A 405 -1.33 17.61 -14.37
C GLU A 405 -0.23 17.82 -13.32
N GLY A 406 0.97 18.24 -13.78
CA GLY A 406 2.12 18.47 -12.91
C GLY A 406 2.98 17.22 -12.69
N GLU A 407 3.75 17.21 -11.60
CA GLU A 407 4.55 16.05 -11.21
C GLU A 407 3.72 15.13 -10.30
N PRO A 408 3.79 13.80 -10.47
CA PRO A 408 3.17 12.87 -9.54
C PRO A 408 3.87 12.93 -8.20
N PHE A 409 3.10 12.71 -7.12
CA PHE A 409 3.64 12.67 -5.76
C PHE A 409 4.37 11.36 -5.47
N CYS A 410 4.17 10.33 -6.29
CA CYS A 410 4.91 9.07 -6.23
C CYS A 410 5.13 8.45 -7.62
N LYS A 411 6.32 7.88 -7.86
CA LYS A 411 6.67 7.13 -9.09
C LYS A 411 7.24 5.77 -8.70
N VAL A 412 6.66 4.72 -9.25
CA VAL A 412 7.00 3.31 -8.98
C VAL A 412 7.44 2.66 -10.29
N PRO A 413 8.74 2.51 -10.56
CA PRO A 413 9.20 1.86 -11.77
C PRO A 413 9.02 0.35 -11.69
N VAL A 414 8.56 -0.22 -12.79
CA VAL A 414 8.40 -1.65 -13.00
C VAL A 414 9.47 -2.10 -13.98
N ASN A 415 10.49 -2.78 -13.46
CA ASN A 415 11.65 -3.27 -14.22
C ASN A 415 11.69 -4.80 -14.27
N ARG A 416 12.25 -5.35 -15.35
CA ARG A 416 12.27 -6.79 -15.69
C ARG A 416 13.13 -7.68 -14.77
N ASP A 417 13.63 -7.18 -13.65
CA ASP A 417 14.51 -7.97 -12.77
C ASP A 417 13.79 -9.14 -12.08
N ASN A 418 12.45 -9.25 -12.23
CA ASN A 418 11.59 -10.22 -11.54
C ASN A 418 10.99 -11.30 -12.46
N ALA A 419 11.57 -11.56 -13.64
CA ALA A 419 11.00 -12.46 -14.65
C ALA A 419 10.78 -13.94 -14.21
N GLY A 420 11.02 -14.29 -12.95
CA GLY A 420 10.78 -15.60 -12.34
C GLY A 420 9.77 -15.66 -11.19
N PHE A 421 9.21 -14.53 -10.72
CA PHE A 421 8.21 -14.51 -9.64
C PHE A 421 6.78 -14.31 -10.21
N PRO A 422 5.74 -15.02 -9.72
CA PRO A 422 4.35 -14.86 -10.21
C PRO A 422 3.78 -13.46 -9.94
N THR A 423 4.21 -12.85 -8.83
CA THR A 423 3.88 -11.50 -8.37
C THR A 423 5.10 -10.89 -7.68
N ALA A 424 5.30 -9.59 -7.82
CA ALA A 424 6.33 -8.87 -7.09
C ALA A 424 5.72 -7.68 -6.35
N ALA A 425 5.94 -7.62 -5.05
CA ALA A 425 5.63 -6.46 -4.22
C ALA A 425 6.82 -5.51 -4.20
N PHE A 426 6.56 -4.24 -4.44
CA PHE A 426 7.54 -3.19 -4.37
C PHE A 426 7.07 -2.12 -3.40
N THR A 427 7.80 -1.91 -2.31
CA THR A 427 7.62 -0.74 -1.43
C THR A 427 8.60 0.36 -1.83
N TYR A 428 8.11 1.57 -2.03
CA TYR A 428 8.90 2.72 -2.44
C TYR A 428 8.67 3.89 -1.49
N LEU A 429 9.76 4.50 -1.06
CA LEU A 429 9.72 5.73 -0.28
C LEU A 429 9.09 6.87 -1.08
N ILE A 430 8.32 7.70 -0.38
CA ILE A 430 7.66 8.87 -0.93
C ILE A 430 8.25 10.10 -0.26
N ASP A 431 8.73 11.04 -1.07
CA ASP A 431 9.38 12.29 -0.62
C ASP A 431 8.43 13.49 -0.65
N SER A 432 7.13 13.27 -0.92
CA SER A 432 6.11 14.31 -0.87
C SER A 432 4.88 13.85 -0.09
N ASP A 433 4.57 14.55 0.99
CA ASP A 433 3.43 14.25 1.86
C ASP A 433 2.14 14.77 1.21
N VAL A 434 1.12 13.91 1.15
CA VAL A 434 -0.26 14.27 0.78
C VAL A 434 -1.11 14.10 2.04
N GLN A 435 -2.03 15.04 2.30
CA GLN A 435 -2.88 15.02 3.49
C GLN A 435 -4.32 15.31 3.11
N GLY A 436 -5.26 14.80 3.92
CA GLY A 436 -6.68 15.00 3.69
C GLY A 436 -7.23 14.11 2.57
N VAL A 437 -8.39 14.53 2.02
CA VAL A 437 -9.19 13.70 1.13
C VAL A 437 -9.01 14.16 -0.31
N HIS A 438 -8.54 13.25 -1.15
CA HIS A 438 -8.25 13.50 -2.57
C HIS A 438 -8.83 12.40 -3.46
N ASP A 439 -9.08 12.72 -4.71
CA ASP A 439 -9.15 11.67 -5.73
C ASP A 439 -7.71 11.28 -6.10
N VAL A 440 -7.45 9.98 -6.27
CA VAL A 440 -6.13 9.47 -6.66
C VAL A 440 -6.19 8.94 -8.08
N TYR A 441 -5.30 9.43 -8.93
CA TYR A 441 -5.06 8.90 -10.27
C TYR A 441 -3.81 8.04 -10.27
N ILE A 442 -3.92 6.81 -10.76
CA ILE A 442 -2.82 5.87 -10.98
C ILE A 442 -2.59 5.81 -12.49
N VAL A 443 -1.46 6.33 -12.96
CA VAL A 443 -1.16 6.50 -14.39
C VAL A 443 -0.02 5.57 -14.79
N PHE A 444 -0.18 4.86 -15.90
CA PHE A 444 0.82 3.93 -16.42
C PHE A 444 1.65 4.60 -17.52
N ARG A 445 2.98 4.59 -17.36
CA ARG A 445 3.95 5.02 -18.38
C ARG A 445 4.70 3.80 -18.88
N CYS A 446 4.59 3.49 -20.17
CA CYS A 446 5.00 2.18 -20.67
C CYS A 446 5.91 2.32 -21.91
N GLU A 447 6.99 1.53 -21.98
CA GLU A 447 7.82 1.50 -23.19
C GLU A 447 7.19 0.66 -24.32
N THR A 448 6.37 -0.32 -23.94
CA THR A 448 5.65 -1.24 -24.84
C THR A 448 4.23 -1.46 -24.32
N PRO A 449 3.25 -1.81 -25.19
CA PRO A 449 1.95 -2.29 -24.73
C PRO A 449 2.09 -3.55 -23.86
N GLU A 450 1.21 -3.69 -22.88
CA GLU A 450 1.14 -4.79 -21.91
C GLU A 450 2.50 -5.13 -21.26
N PRO A 451 3.22 -4.15 -20.70
CA PRO A 451 4.54 -4.42 -20.13
C PRO A 451 4.43 -5.20 -18.82
N PHE A 452 3.32 -5.06 -18.09
CA PHE A 452 3.04 -5.79 -16.87
C PHE A 452 1.53 -5.85 -16.55
N THR A 453 1.17 -6.62 -15.53
CA THR A 453 -0.17 -6.61 -14.90
C THR A 453 -0.09 -5.97 -13.52
N PHE A 454 -1.17 -5.34 -13.04
CA PHE A 454 -1.21 -4.60 -11.77
C PHE A 454 -2.28 -5.18 -10.85
N ASP A 455 -1.90 -5.60 -9.65
CA ASP A 455 -2.71 -6.45 -8.76
C ASP A 455 -3.36 -5.62 -7.65
N TRP A 456 -2.57 -5.03 -6.75
CA TRP A 456 -3.06 -4.16 -5.69
C TRP A 456 -2.03 -3.11 -5.27
N TRP A 457 -2.47 -2.11 -4.52
CA TRP A 457 -1.62 -1.08 -3.94
C TRP A 457 -2.05 -0.72 -2.51
N GLN A 458 -1.12 -0.13 -1.76
CA GLN A 458 -1.34 0.33 -0.39
C GLN A 458 -0.32 1.41 -0.06
N PHE A 459 -0.71 2.50 0.58
CA PHE A 459 0.24 3.43 1.18
C PHE A 459 0.59 3.01 2.61
N ASN A 460 1.77 3.41 3.07
CA ASN A 460 2.19 3.23 4.45
C ASN A 460 2.53 4.58 5.08
N ALA A 461 1.91 4.91 6.21
CA ALA A 461 2.20 6.12 6.99
C ALA A 461 3.50 5.98 7.81
N HIS A 462 3.98 4.74 8.01
CA HIS A 462 5.12 4.40 8.84
C HIS A 462 6.08 3.50 8.04
N ALA A 463 7.00 4.12 7.32
CA ALA A 463 8.12 3.40 6.71
C ALA A 463 9.28 3.34 7.72
N ASN A 464 9.87 2.16 7.89
CA ASN A 464 11.13 2.03 8.59
C ASN A 464 12.25 2.55 7.70
N MET A 465 12.54 3.84 7.87
CA MET A 465 13.52 4.55 7.07
C MET A 465 14.92 3.92 7.25
N PRO A 466 15.79 3.99 6.23
CA PRO A 466 17.19 3.65 6.42
C PRO A 466 17.80 4.39 7.61
N VAL A 467 18.86 3.85 8.19
CA VAL A 467 19.48 4.46 9.39
C VAL A 467 20.20 5.77 9.04
N VAL A 468 20.78 5.83 7.84
CA VAL A 468 21.59 6.97 7.36
C VAL A 468 21.09 7.41 5.99
N GLN A 469 20.88 8.73 5.78
CA GLN A 469 20.48 9.31 4.49
C GLN A 469 21.51 10.28 3.90
N THR A 470 22.47 10.73 4.70
CA THR A 470 23.47 11.72 4.28
C THR A 470 24.59 11.09 3.45
N ARG A 471 24.78 9.77 3.55
CA ARG A 471 25.77 8.97 2.84
C ARG A 471 25.19 7.60 2.52
N PHE A 472 25.72 6.94 1.50
CA PHE A 472 25.46 5.53 1.29
C PHE A 472 26.35 4.71 2.23
N THR A 473 25.73 3.79 2.95
CA THR A 473 26.37 3.00 4.02
C THR A 473 26.14 1.53 3.76
N ALA A 474 27.16 0.74 4.03
CA ALA A 474 27.15 -0.68 3.82
C ALA A 474 27.68 -1.45 5.03
N ASP A 475 27.58 -2.78 4.95
CA ASP A 475 28.14 -3.79 5.84
C ASP A 475 28.05 -3.41 7.34
N PRO A 476 26.84 -3.38 7.94
CA PRO A 476 26.65 -2.84 9.27
C PRO A 476 27.30 -3.70 10.35
N ALA A 477 28.09 -3.05 11.20
CA ALA A 477 28.72 -3.66 12.37
C ALA A 477 28.28 -2.98 13.68
N PRO A 478 27.04 -3.27 14.14
CA PRO A 478 26.52 -2.72 15.38
C PRO A 478 27.16 -3.35 16.62
N VAL A 479 27.40 -2.55 17.66
CA VAL A 479 27.85 -2.99 18.98
C VAL A 479 27.25 -2.09 20.07
N VAL A 480 26.92 -2.67 21.22
CA VAL A 480 26.41 -1.92 22.38
C VAL A 480 27.56 -1.66 23.36
N ILE A 481 27.82 -0.39 23.66
CA ILE A 481 28.86 0.04 24.60
C ILE A 481 28.23 1.04 25.56
N ASN A 482 28.26 0.73 26.86
CA ASN A 482 27.72 1.60 27.93
C ASN A 482 26.28 2.09 27.66
N ASP A 483 25.36 1.17 27.35
CA ASP A 483 23.94 1.47 27.05
C ASP A 483 23.71 2.41 25.85
N LYS A 484 24.66 2.49 24.93
CA LYS A 484 24.56 3.21 23.65
C LYS A 484 24.92 2.29 22.50
N VAL A 485 24.20 2.42 21.39
CA VAL A 485 24.51 1.67 20.16
C VAL A 485 25.53 2.44 19.35
N TYR A 486 26.59 1.76 18.96
CA TYR A 486 27.60 2.20 18.01
C TYR A 486 27.42 1.36 16.76
N LEU A 487 27.16 2.01 15.63
CA LEU A 487 27.00 1.39 14.32
C LEU A 487 28.17 1.82 13.46
N TYR A 488 29.13 0.90 13.28
CA TYR A 488 30.17 1.07 12.29
C TYR A 488 29.64 0.60 10.95
N THR A 489 30.01 1.31 9.88
CA THR A 489 29.60 0.97 8.52
C THR A 489 30.74 1.22 7.57
N THR A 490 30.83 0.41 6.53
CA THR A 490 31.58 0.78 5.34
C THR A 490 30.86 1.89 4.56
N HIS A 491 31.62 2.61 3.73
CA HIS A 491 31.12 3.78 2.99
C HIS A 491 31.09 3.51 1.49
N ASP A 492 29.89 3.45 0.90
CA ASP A 492 29.73 3.45 -0.56
C ASP A 492 29.76 4.90 -1.07
N GLU A 493 30.67 5.24 -1.98
CA GLU A 493 30.81 6.63 -2.46
C GLU A 493 29.63 7.10 -3.35
N ASP A 494 29.36 8.41 -3.31
CA ASP A 494 28.37 9.04 -4.18
C ASP A 494 28.72 8.86 -5.67
N GLY A 495 27.80 8.28 -6.45
CA GLY A 495 27.98 8.01 -7.88
C GLY A 495 28.83 6.79 -8.22
N ALA A 496 29.16 5.96 -7.22
CA ALA A 496 29.90 4.72 -7.43
C ALA A 496 29.20 3.78 -8.45
N ARG A 497 29.99 3.05 -9.24
CA ARG A 497 29.50 2.06 -10.24
C ARG A 497 29.92 0.62 -9.90
N GLY A 498 30.41 0.44 -8.69
CA GLY A 498 30.98 -0.76 -8.08
C GLY A 498 31.43 -0.37 -6.67
N PHE A 499 31.92 -1.30 -5.86
CA PHE A 499 32.34 -1.03 -4.47
C PHE A 499 33.53 -0.04 -4.42
N GLN A 500 33.24 1.24 -4.22
CA GLN A 500 34.20 2.34 -4.03
C GLN A 500 34.10 2.81 -2.59
N MET A 501 35.06 2.38 -1.77
CA MET A 501 35.00 2.43 -0.31
C MET A 501 36.40 2.70 0.22
N PHE A 502 36.58 3.84 0.89
CA PHE A 502 37.88 4.38 1.27
C PHE A 502 38.13 4.40 2.78
N ASP A 503 37.03 4.45 3.53
CA ASP A 503 37.02 4.65 4.96
C ASP A 503 35.83 3.92 5.62
N TRP A 504 35.87 3.91 6.95
CA TRP A 504 34.84 3.32 7.80
C TRP A 504 34.24 4.40 8.68
N LEU A 505 32.91 4.44 8.71
CA LEU A 505 32.12 5.48 9.36
C LEU A 505 31.61 4.99 10.71
N LEU A 506 31.23 5.93 11.58
CA LEU A 506 30.58 5.64 12.84
C LEU A 506 29.31 6.46 13.03
N TYR A 507 28.25 5.79 13.44
CA TYR A 507 26.99 6.37 13.88
C TYR A 507 26.67 5.91 15.30
N THR A 508 25.96 6.73 16.08
CA THR A 508 25.50 6.33 17.41
C THR A 508 24.05 6.65 17.67
N SER A 509 23.37 5.81 18.45
CA SER A 509 22.01 6.07 18.92
C SER A 509 21.80 5.58 20.36
N ASP A 510 21.01 6.34 21.11
CA ASP A 510 20.53 5.97 22.44
C ASP A 510 19.10 5.40 22.41
N ASP A 511 18.44 5.47 21.25
CA ASP A 511 17.00 5.24 21.12
C ASP A 511 16.57 4.44 19.88
N MET A 512 17.54 3.96 19.08
CA MET A 512 17.39 3.18 17.84
C MET A 512 16.80 3.93 16.64
N VAL A 513 16.38 5.19 16.81
CA VAL A 513 15.63 5.94 15.80
C VAL A 513 16.35 7.21 15.37
N ASN A 514 16.90 7.96 16.33
CA ASN A 514 17.69 9.15 16.05
C ASN A 514 19.17 8.78 16.10
N TRP A 515 19.87 8.93 14.97
CA TRP A 515 21.25 8.54 14.80
C TRP A 515 22.14 9.76 14.60
N GLN A 516 23.24 9.82 15.34
CA GLN A 516 24.27 10.85 15.22
C GLN A 516 25.43 10.34 14.37
N ASP A 517 25.82 11.11 13.35
CA ASP A 517 27.00 10.88 12.51
C ASP A 517 28.29 11.38 13.21
N HIS A 518 29.33 10.54 13.24
CA HIS A 518 30.67 10.88 13.75
C HIS A 518 31.75 10.94 12.66
N GLY A 519 31.35 10.74 11.40
CA GLY A 519 32.23 10.68 10.24
C GLY A 519 33.12 9.43 10.22
N ALA A 520 34.19 9.51 9.44
CA ALA A 520 35.17 8.44 9.33
C ALA A 520 36.04 8.32 10.60
N VAL A 521 36.12 7.12 11.16
CA VAL A 521 36.90 6.81 12.37
C VAL A 521 38.23 6.10 12.06
N ALA A 522 38.31 5.47 10.88
CA ALA A 522 39.50 4.81 10.34
C ALA A 522 39.46 4.84 8.81
N SER A 523 40.60 4.67 8.15
CA SER A 523 40.67 4.52 6.70
C SER A 523 41.79 3.58 6.25
N LEU A 524 41.83 3.29 4.95
CA LEU A 524 42.92 2.50 4.36
C LEU A 524 44.31 3.10 4.62
N ASP A 525 44.41 4.41 4.84
CA ASP A 525 45.68 5.08 5.16
C ASP A 525 46.25 4.66 6.53
N ASP A 526 45.43 4.10 7.42
CA ASP A 526 45.88 3.62 8.74
C ASP A 526 46.70 2.32 8.64
N PHE A 527 46.52 1.54 7.56
CA PHE A 527 47.27 0.32 7.27
C PHE A 527 48.52 0.60 6.42
N LYS A 528 49.68 0.78 7.06
CA LYS A 528 50.92 1.18 6.35
C LYS A 528 51.47 0.12 5.38
N TYR A 529 51.02 -1.12 5.48
CA TYR A 529 51.39 -2.19 4.56
C TYR A 529 50.58 -2.19 3.26
N TYR A 530 49.52 -1.38 3.17
CA TYR A 530 48.67 -1.26 2.00
C TYR A 530 48.83 0.13 1.38
N ASP A 531 49.11 0.18 0.07
CA ASP A 531 49.33 1.44 -0.67
C ASP A 531 48.17 1.79 -1.62
N GLY A 532 47.12 0.96 -1.64
CA GLY A 532 45.93 1.20 -2.43
C GLY A 532 44.99 2.21 -1.75
N LYS A 533 43.93 2.57 -2.49
CA LYS A 533 42.98 3.61 -2.10
C LYS A 533 41.53 3.14 -2.19
N ASN A 534 41.27 1.85 -2.26
CA ASN A 534 39.92 1.30 -2.32
C ASN A 534 39.89 -0.08 -1.65
N GLY A 535 38.73 -0.50 -1.17
CA GLY A 535 38.55 -1.81 -0.55
C GLY A 535 38.54 -1.79 0.97
N ALA A 536 38.08 -0.69 1.56
CA ALA A 536 37.68 -0.63 2.97
C ALA A 536 36.34 -1.37 3.14
N TRP A 537 36.39 -2.69 3.21
CA TRP A 537 35.20 -3.57 3.23
C TRP A 537 34.80 -3.93 4.67
N ALA A 538 33.71 -4.70 4.79
CA ALA A 538 32.96 -5.07 5.99
C ALA A 538 33.79 -5.25 7.27
N GLU A 539 33.86 -4.22 8.10
CA GLU A 539 34.56 -4.24 9.37
C GLU A 539 33.75 -4.92 10.48
N GLN A 540 34.41 -5.22 11.60
CA GLN A 540 33.73 -5.34 12.88
C GLN A 540 34.57 -4.79 14.03
N VAL A 541 33.93 -4.08 14.96
CA VAL A 541 34.56 -3.55 16.17
C VAL A 541 34.11 -4.33 17.41
N VAL A 542 35.08 -4.75 18.24
CA VAL A 542 34.82 -5.41 19.53
C VAL A 542 35.62 -4.75 20.66
N ALA A 543 35.00 -4.65 21.83
CA ALA A 543 35.66 -4.16 23.05
C ALA A 543 36.26 -5.33 23.83
N ALA A 544 37.56 -5.25 24.15
CA ALA A 544 38.25 -6.25 24.95
C ALA A 544 39.44 -5.62 25.67
N ASN A 545 39.84 -6.15 26.83
CA ASN A 545 41.05 -5.71 27.55
C ASN A 545 41.16 -4.19 27.83
N GLY A 546 40.02 -3.47 27.86
CA GLY A 546 40.00 -2.01 28.04
C GLY A 546 40.32 -1.20 26.77
N ALA A 547 40.35 -1.83 25.61
CA ALA A 547 40.56 -1.24 24.30
C ALA A 547 39.48 -1.70 23.30
N TYR A 548 39.49 -1.12 22.11
CA TYR A 548 38.62 -1.44 20.99
C TYR A 548 39.45 -1.96 19.83
N TYR A 549 39.02 -3.07 19.23
CA TYR A 549 39.69 -3.75 18.14
C TYR A 549 38.78 -3.74 16.92
N MET A 550 39.26 -3.18 15.81
CA MET A 550 38.53 -3.08 14.55
C MET A 550 39.17 -4.01 13.53
N TYR A 551 38.48 -5.09 13.20
CA TYR A 551 38.92 -6.05 12.19
C TYR A 551 38.45 -5.57 10.81
N CYS A 552 39.38 -5.41 9.89
CA CYS A 552 39.13 -4.76 8.60
C CYS A 552 39.58 -5.66 7.45
N PRO A 553 38.67 -6.20 6.65
CA PRO A 553 39.05 -6.84 5.40
C PRO A 553 39.49 -5.77 4.40
N ILE A 554 40.71 -5.93 3.89
CA ILE A 554 41.23 -5.08 2.82
C ILE A 554 41.14 -5.90 1.54
N HIS A 555 40.33 -5.46 0.58
CA HIS A 555 40.03 -6.25 -0.62
C HIS A 555 41.30 -6.78 -1.32
N GLY A 556 41.44 -8.11 -1.38
CA GLY A 556 42.59 -8.80 -1.97
C GLY A 556 43.89 -8.79 -1.15
N HIS A 557 43.86 -8.30 0.10
CA HIS A 557 45.03 -8.08 0.96
C HIS A 557 44.85 -8.61 2.39
N GLY A 558 43.88 -9.49 2.61
CA GLY A 558 43.61 -10.14 3.89
C GLY A 558 42.88 -9.25 4.89
N ILE A 559 42.77 -9.75 6.12
CA ILE A 559 42.08 -9.08 7.23
C ILE A 559 43.13 -8.46 8.14
N GLY A 560 43.12 -7.13 8.27
CA GLY A 560 43.90 -6.37 9.24
C GLY A 560 43.15 -6.17 10.56
N VAL A 561 43.85 -5.67 11.58
CA VAL A 561 43.24 -5.23 12.84
C VAL A 561 43.81 -3.87 13.24
N LEU A 562 42.94 -2.95 13.65
CA LEU A 562 43.31 -1.68 14.27
C LEU A 562 42.92 -1.67 15.74
N THR A 563 43.57 -0.82 16.53
CA THR A 563 43.29 -0.64 17.97
C THR A 563 43.01 0.80 18.32
N SER A 564 42.12 1.03 19.30
CA SER A 564 41.90 2.33 19.91
C SER A 564 41.57 2.24 21.40
N ASP A 565 41.84 3.31 22.15
CA ASP A 565 41.41 3.48 23.54
C ASP A 565 39.97 4.05 23.64
N SER A 566 39.36 4.39 22.50
CA SER A 566 38.04 5.00 22.38
C SER A 566 37.24 4.33 21.27
N PRO A 567 35.92 4.12 21.42
CA PRO A 567 35.11 3.61 20.31
C PRO A 567 35.02 4.62 19.16
N TYR A 568 35.29 5.90 19.42
CA TYR A 568 35.33 6.97 18.42
C TYR A 568 36.67 7.05 17.66
N GLY A 569 37.62 6.16 17.95
CA GLY A 569 38.97 6.26 17.45
C GLY A 569 39.75 7.41 18.12
N PRO A 570 40.85 7.88 17.50
CA PRO A 570 41.44 7.34 16.27
C PRO A 570 41.92 5.90 16.45
N PHE A 571 41.83 5.12 15.38
CA PHE A 571 42.31 3.75 15.32
C PHE A 571 43.73 3.70 14.75
N TYR A 572 44.54 2.73 15.21
CA TYR A 572 45.93 2.57 14.79
C TYR A 572 46.28 1.10 14.56
N ASP A 573 47.07 0.83 13.52
CA ASP A 573 47.60 -0.51 13.21
C ASP A 573 48.69 -0.92 14.21
N PRO A 574 48.44 -1.94 15.07
CA PRO A 574 49.40 -2.37 16.06
C PRO A 574 50.39 -3.43 15.54
N ILE A 575 50.14 -4.03 14.36
CA ILE A 575 50.90 -5.18 13.85
C ILE A 575 51.80 -4.76 12.67
N GLY A 576 51.29 -3.95 11.74
CA GLY A 576 51.99 -3.55 10.53
C GLY A 576 51.92 -4.56 9.38
N GLU A 577 51.08 -5.60 9.49
CA GLU A 577 50.79 -6.61 8.47
C GLU A 577 49.38 -7.22 8.68
N PRO A 578 48.78 -7.92 7.70
CA PRO A 578 47.49 -8.58 7.88
C PRO A 578 47.52 -9.60 9.03
N LEU A 579 46.46 -9.61 9.85
CA LEU A 579 46.25 -10.61 10.91
C LEU A 579 46.00 -12.00 10.31
N VAL A 580 45.24 -12.06 9.21
CA VAL A 580 44.97 -13.28 8.43
C VAL A 580 45.08 -12.97 6.95
N TRP A 581 45.82 -13.82 6.20
CA TRP A 581 45.83 -13.77 4.73
C TRP A 581 46.28 -15.11 4.09
N GLN A 582 45.31 -15.89 3.65
CA GLN A 582 45.43 -17.12 2.85
C GLN A 582 45.53 -16.78 1.35
N LYS A 583 46.74 -16.43 0.92
CA LYS A 583 47.05 -15.92 -0.44
C LYS A 583 46.67 -16.84 -1.60
N GLU A 584 46.36 -18.10 -1.33
CA GLU A 584 45.89 -19.08 -2.31
C GLU A 584 44.47 -18.80 -2.83
N HIS A 585 43.66 -18.00 -2.13
CA HIS A 585 42.31 -17.63 -2.51
C HIS A 585 41.95 -16.21 -2.05
N TRP A 586 40.72 -15.78 -2.35
CA TRP A 586 40.23 -14.42 -2.07
C TRP A 586 39.16 -14.40 -0.97
N ASP A 587 38.92 -15.56 -0.35
CA ASP A 587 37.86 -15.76 0.63
C ASP A 587 38.07 -14.99 1.96
N ASP A 588 39.20 -14.33 2.20
CA ASP A 588 39.48 -13.65 3.48
C ASP A 588 38.83 -12.26 3.57
N ILE A 589 37.50 -12.24 3.71
CA ILE A 589 36.67 -11.05 3.85
C ILE A 589 35.61 -11.22 4.95
N ASP A 590 35.02 -10.11 5.38
CA ASP A 590 33.88 -10.04 6.32
C ASP A 590 34.13 -10.72 7.68
N PRO A 591 35.11 -10.24 8.46
CA PRO A 591 35.36 -10.73 9.81
C PRO A 591 34.17 -10.49 10.75
N THR A 592 33.94 -11.46 11.63
CA THR A 592 33.12 -11.32 12.82
C THR A 592 33.79 -12.02 14.01
N VAL A 593 33.58 -11.52 15.23
CA VAL A 593 34.26 -11.95 16.45
C VAL A 593 33.26 -12.13 17.58
N LEU A 594 33.33 -13.31 18.21
CA LEU A 594 32.65 -13.62 19.47
C LEU A 594 33.69 -13.78 20.58
N ILE A 595 33.50 -13.10 21.70
CA ILE A 595 34.20 -13.38 22.96
C ILE A 595 33.24 -14.21 23.81
N ASP A 596 33.53 -15.49 23.99
CA ASP A 596 32.65 -16.41 24.72
C ASP A 596 32.78 -16.23 26.25
N ASP A 597 31.89 -16.86 27.01
CA ASP A 597 31.77 -16.72 28.47
C ASP A 597 33.05 -17.11 29.24
N ASP A 598 33.90 -17.96 28.64
CA ASP A 598 35.19 -18.37 29.21
C ASP A 598 36.33 -17.38 28.91
N GLY A 599 36.04 -16.32 28.15
CA GLY A 599 36.99 -15.30 27.71
C GLY A 599 37.79 -15.69 26.46
N GLN A 600 37.51 -16.84 25.83
CA GLN A 600 38.11 -17.19 24.55
C GLN A 600 37.43 -16.40 23.43
N ALA A 601 38.24 -15.71 22.62
CA ALA A 601 37.77 -15.02 21.43
C ALA A 601 37.89 -15.92 20.19
N TYR A 602 36.87 -15.89 19.35
CA TYR A 602 36.78 -16.61 18.08
C TYR A 602 36.51 -15.62 16.97
N MET A 603 37.30 -15.64 15.91
CA MET A 603 37.06 -14.86 14.69
C MET A 603 36.57 -15.79 13.58
N TYR A 604 35.54 -15.37 12.85
CA TYR A 604 34.93 -16.03 11.70
C TYR A 604 34.98 -15.10 10.48
N TRP A 605 35.05 -15.64 9.27
CA TRP A 605 35.06 -14.86 8.03
C TRP A 605 34.76 -15.71 6.78
N GLY A 606 34.39 -15.06 5.68
CA GLY A 606 34.75 -15.48 4.32
C GLY A 606 33.65 -15.67 3.25
N ASN A 607 34.08 -15.79 1.99
CA ASN A 607 33.20 -15.95 0.81
C ASN A 607 33.85 -16.86 -0.25
N PRO A 608 33.18 -17.92 -0.77
CA PRO A 608 31.86 -18.43 -0.41
C PRO A 608 31.93 -19.47 0.72
N ASN A 609 33.07 -19.57 1.40
CA ASN A 609 33.38 -20.54 2.43
C ASN A 609 33.52 -19.84 3.78
N VAL A 610 33.07 -20.50 4.85
CA VAL A 610 33.25 -20.04 6.22
C VAL A 610 34.55 -20.58 6.79
N TYR A 611 35.36 -19.69 7.34
CA TYR A 611 36.56 -19.99 8.10
C TYR A 611 36.43 -19.48 9.53
N SER A 612 37.21 -20.04 10.45
CA SER A 612 37.31 -19.54 11.83
C SER A 612 38.68 -19.80 12.44
N VAL A 613 39.02 -19.03 13.47
CA VAL A 613 40.24 -19.19 14.26
C VAL A 613 40.02 -18.70 15.69
N LYS A 614 40.75 -19.27 16.64
CA LYS A 614 40.87 -18.68 17.99
C LYS A 614 41.81 -17.50 17.93
N LEU A 615 41.43 -16.41 18.57
CA LEU A 615 42.32 -15.28 18.80
C LEU A 615 43.10 -15.49 20.11
N GLY A 616 44.33 -15.01 20.14
CA GLY A 616 45.10 -14.86 21.37
C GLY A 616 44.45 -13.85 22.29
N LYS A 617 44.79 -13.89 23.59
CA LYS A 617 44.24 -12.98 24.60
C LYS A 617 44.53 -11.50 24.34
N ASP A 618 45.51 -11.19 23.49
CA ASP A 618 45.83 -9.83 23.07
C ASP A 618 44.92 -9.29 21.95
N MET A 619 44.07 -10.16 21.37
CA MET A 619 43.14 -9.89 20.28
C MET A 619 43.81 -9.52 18.93
N ILE A 620 45.13 -9.58 18.87
CA ILE A 620 45.96 -9.20 17.70
C ILE A 620 46.89 -10.33 17.26
N SER A 621 46.61 -11.56 17.71
CA SER A 621 47.35 -12.76 17.33
C SER A 621 46.41 -13.95 17.20
N LEU A 622 46.83 -14.99 16.47
CA LEU A 622 46.08 -16.24 16.32
C LEU A 622 46.54 -17.27 17.37
N ASP A 623 45.59 -17.99 17.98
CA ASP A 623 45.85 -19.09 18.93
C ASP A 623 45.40 -20.45 18.37
N GLY A 624 46.00 -20.83 17.25
CA GLY A 624 45.76 -22.13 16.61
C GLY A 624 45.67 -22.06 15.09
N PRO A 625 45.37 -23.20 14.44
CA PRO A 625 45.18 -23.24 13.00
C PRO A 625 43.83 -22.66 12.58
N ILE A 626 43.79 -22.09 11.37
CA ILE A 626 42.54 -21.71 10.71
C ILE A 626 41.76 -22.97 10.36
N THR A 627 40.46 -22.96 10.66
CA THR A 627 39.54 -24.06 10.40
C THR A 627 38.54 -23.65 9.32
N LYS A 628 38.49 -24.41 8.22
CA LYS A 628 37.43 -24.31 7.22
C LYS A 628 36.24 -25.17 7.63
N HIS A 629 35.06 -24.58 7.70
CA HIS A 629 33.83 -25.28 8.07
C HIS A 629 33.20 -26.01 6.88
N PRO A 630 32.40 -27.07 7.13
CA PRO A 630 31.50 -27.62 6.11
C PRO A 630 30.59 -26.54 5.52
N LYS A 631 30.21 -26.69 4.24
CA LYS A 631 29.30 -25.75 3.58
C LYS A 631 27.95 -25.77 4.29
N ILE A 632 27.54 -24.60 4.79
CA ILE A 632 26.20 -24.35 5.30
C ILE A 632 25.29 -24.08 4.11
N GLU A 633 24.06 -24.59 4.16
CA GLU A 633 23.03 -24.31 3.15
C GLU A 633 22.80 -22.80 3.03
N ASP A 634 22.62 -22.33 1.79
CA ASP A 634 22.44 -20.92 1.41
C ASP A 634 23.52 -19.91 1.78
N TYR A 635 24.57 -20.29 2.52
CA TYR A 635 25.67 -19.38 2.85
C TYR A 635 26.32 -18.78 1.60
N GLN A 636 26.41 -17.46 1.54
CA GLN A 636 27.17 -16.74 0.52
C GLN A 636 28.38 -16.02 1.12
N GLU A 637 28.18 -15.07 2.03
CA GLU A 637 29.23 -14.25 2.66
C GLU A 637 28.76 -13.60 3.98
N GLY A 638 29.54 -12.67 4.53
CA GLY A 638 29.13 -11.86 5.68
C GLY A 638 28.74 -12.62 6.94
N PRO A 639 29.57 -13.56 7.47
CA PRO A 639 29.21 -14.27 8.68
C PRO A 639 29.07 -13.29 9.86
N TRP A 640 28.07 -13.50 10.71
CA TRP A 640 27.91 -12.79 11.97
C TRP A 640 27.69 -13.79 13.10
N ILE A 641 28.65 -13.91 14.01
CA ILE A 641 28.61 -14.87 15.11
C ILE A 641 28.18 -14.20 16.41
N TRP A 642 27.25 -14.83 17.13
CA TRP A 642 26.88 -14.40 18.48
C TRP A 642 26.35 -15.57 19.31
N LYS A 643 26.08 -15.29 20.59
CA LYS A 643 25.50 -16.23 21.55
C LYS A 643 24.26 -15.62 22.18
N HIS A 644 23.19 -16.41 22.28
CA HIS A 644 21.95 -16.01 22.97
C HIS A 644 21.35 -17.23 23.67
N ASP A 645 20.97 -17.07 24.94
CA ASP A 645 20.37 -18.12 25.81
C ASP A 645 21.05 -19.51 25.70
N GLY A 646 22.39 -19.52 25.68
CA GLY A 646 23.19 -20.75 25.60
C GLY A 646 23.36 -21.34 24.20
N HIS A 647 22.66 -20.83 23.19
CA HIS A 647 22.83 -21.21 21.79
C HIS A 647 23.85 -20.31 21.08
N TYR A 648 24.62 -20.90 20.17
CA TYR A 648 25.51 -20.17 19.27
C TYR A 648 24.84 -20.03 17.92
N TYR A 649 24.94 -18.84 17.35
CA TYR A 649 24.31 -18.49 16.09
C TYR A 649 25.35 -17.96 15.11
N LEU A 650 25.14 -18.25 13.83
CA LEU A 650 25.90 -17.71 12.72
C LEU A 650 24.90 -17.23 11.66
N ALA A 651 24.68 -15.92 11.57
CA ALA A 651 23.93 -15.31 10.48
C ALA A 651 24.87 -15.05 9.30
N PHE A 652 24.31 -14.92 8.10
CA PHE A 652 25.07 -14.68 6.88
C PHE A 652 24.19 -14.13 5.76
N ALA A 653 24.79 -13.50 4.77
CA ALA A 653 24.13 -13.20 3.51
C ALA A 653 23.72 -14.53 2.85
N SER A 654 22.43 -14.71 2.55
CA SER A 654 21.93 -15.93 1.89
C SER A 654 21.82 -15.75 0.39
N THR A 655 22.22 -16.78 -0.38
CA THR A 655 22.02 -16.92 -1.84
C THR A 655 22.31 -15.67 -2.70
N CYS A 656 23.42 -15.58 -3.44
CA CYS A 656 23.52 -14.55 -4.49
C CYS A 656 22.90 -15.02 -5.82
N CYS A 657 22.06 -14.25 -6.51
CA CYS A 657 21.44 -12.96 -6.18
C CYS A 657 20.00 -13.01 -6.75
N PRO A 658 18.94 -12.59 -6.02
CA PRO A 658 18.89 -11.71 -4.83
C PRO A 658 19.30 -12.37 -3.52
N GLU A 659 19.83 -11.57 -2.58
CA GLU A 659 20.30 -12.03 -1.27
C GLU A 659 19.30 -11.74 -0.13
N GLY A 660 19.24 -12.65 0.84
CA GLY A 660 18.55 -12.48 2.13
C GLY A 660 19.52 -12.54 3.31
N ILE A 661 19.01 -12.75 4.53
CA ILE A 661 19.81 -13.03 5.73
C ILE A 661 19.44 -14.43 6.24
N GLY A 662 20.32 -15.39 5.96
CA GLY A 662 20.23 -16.76 6.47
C GLY A 662 20.85 -16.90 7.86
N TYR A 663 20.52 -17.97 8.58
CA TYR A 663 21.22 -18.30 9.82
C TYR A 663 21.36 -19.81 10.08
N ALA A 664 22.36 -20.13 10.90
CA ALA A 664 22.61 -21.46 11.42
C ALA A 664 22.83 -21.41 12.93
N MET A 665 22.61 -22.55 13.59
CA MET A 665 22.80 -22.73 15.04
C MET A 665 23.82 -23.84 15.34
N SER A 666 24.45 -23.75 16.51
CA SER A 666 25.39 -24.74 17.04
C SER A 666 25.33 -24.79 18.57
N GLU A 667 25.76 -25.92 19.14
CA GLU A 667 25.94 -26.11 20.59
C GLU A 667 27.26 -25.49 21.12
N GLY A 668 28.14 -25.05 20.21
CA GLY A 668 29.43 -24.46 20.55
C GLY A 668 29.97 -23.52 19.47
N PRO A 669 30.96 -22.68 19.82
CA PRO A 669 31.50 -21.63 18.93
C PRO A 669 32.37 -22.19 17.80
N GLU A 670 32.61 -23.49 17.74
CA GLU A 670 33.40 -24.17 16.68
C GLU A 670 32.51 -25.04 15.75
N GLY A 671 31.18 -24.96 15.88
CA GLY A 671 30.25 -25.83 15.16
C GLY A 671 30.09 -27.23 15.79
N PRO A 672 29.49 -28.20 15.06
CA PRO A 672 29.00 -28.07 13.68
C PRO A 672 27.77 -27.16 13.58
N TRP A 673 27.68 -26.42 12.46
CA TRP A 673 26.59 -25.49 12.18
C TRP A 673 25.43 -26.19 11.47
N GLU A 674 24.21 -26.03 12.01
CA GLU A 674 22.96 -26.53 11.42
C GLU A 674 22.15 -25.35 10.87
N TYR A 675 21.84 -25.36 9.57
CA TYR A 675 21.01 -24.33 8.92
C TYR A 675 19.58 -24.32 9.48
N LYS A 676 19.01 -23.13 9.67
CA LYS A 676 17.69 -22.93 10.29
C LYS A 676 16.72 -22.04 9.49
N GLY A 677 17.05 -21.71 8.25
CA GLY A 677 16.23 -20.84 7.41
C GLY A 677 16.75 -19.40 7.39
N HIS A 678 15.81 -18.46 7.24
CA HIS A 678 16.09 -17.03 7.10
C HIS A 678 15.63 -16.24 8.32
N ILE A 679 16.44 -15.25 8.70
CA ILE A 679 16.01 -14.12 9.53
C ILE A 679 15.22 -13.16 8.64
N MET A 680 15.66 -12.93 7.40
CA MET A 680 14.96 -12.15 6.39
C MET A 680 15.12 -12.85 5.05
N ASP A 681 14.02 -13.18 4.37
CA ASP A 681 14.09 -13.90 3.10
C ASP A 681 14.65 -13.02 1.97
N HIS A 682 15.15 -13.68 0.93
CA HIS A 682 15.66 -13.02 -0.27
C HIS A 682 14.56 -12.25 -1.00
N THR A 683 14.90 -11.07 -1.50
CA THR A 683 13.96 -10.25 -2.27
C THR A 683 14.68 -9.53 -3.39
N VAL A 684 14.02 -9.43 -4.54
CA VAL A 684 14.47 -8.67 -5.72
C VAL A 684 14.74 -7.19 -5.44
N ARG A 685 14.28 -6.70 -4.30
CA ARG A 685 14.46 -5.32 -3.83
C ARG A 685 15.89 -5.03 -3.39
N THR A 686 16.67 -6.09 -3.12
CA THR A 686 18.10 -6.00 -2.86
C THR A 686 18.89 -7.06 -3.64
N ARG A 687 20.11 -6.73 -4.02
CA ARG A 687 21.05 -7.64 -4.68
C ARG A 687 22.18 -8.13 -3.78
N GLY A 688 22.26 -7.60 -2.57
CA GLY A 688 23.20 -8.00 -1.54
C GLY A 688 22.58 -7.85 -0.15
N ASN A 689 23.09 -8.55 0.85
CA ASN A 689 22.76 -8.29 2.26
C ASN A 689 23.98 -8.57 3.14
N HIS A 690 24.02 -8.01 4.35
CA HIS A 690 25.11 -8.25 5.29
C HIS A 690 24.61 -8.11 6.73
N PRO A 691 24.59 -9.17 7.54
CA PRO A 691 23.96 -9.12 8.86
C PRO A 691 24.80 -8.37 9.89
N GLY A 692 24.11 -7.68 10.80
CA GLY A 692 24.64 -7.21 12.07
C GLY A 692 23.62 -7.44 13.19
N ILE A 693 23.99 -8.14 14.26
CA ILE A 693 23.05 -8.55 15.33
C ILE A 693 23.44 -7.94 16.67
N ILE A 694 22.48 -7.31 17.35
CA ILE A 694 22.65 -6.82 18.74
C ILE A 694 21.41 -7.08 19.60
N GLU A 695 21.64 -7.13 20.91
CA GLU A 695 20.60 -6.94 21.92
C GLU A 695 20.75 -5.53 22.51
N PHE A 696 19.68 -4.74 22.53
CA PHE A 696 19.67 -3.40 23.11
C PHE A 696 18.37 -3.13 23.86
N GLN A 697 18.49 -2.68 25.11
CA GLN A 697 17.36 -2.40 26.00
C GLN A 697 16.32 -3.54 26.09
N GLY A 698 16.78 -4.80 26.09
CA GLY A 698 15.94 -5.99 26.20
C GLY A 698 15.21 -6.38 24.91
N LYS A 699 15.57 -5.77 23.78
CA LYS A 699 15.10 -6.10 22.44
C LYS A 699 16.25 -6.60 21.58
N ASN A 700 15.92 -7.41 20.58
CA ASN A 700 16.88 -8.00 19.67
C ASN A 700 16.70 -7.39 18.28
N TYR A 701 17.81 -7.09 17.60
CA TYR A 701 17.78 -6.38 16.33
C TYR A 701 18.66 -7.06 15.29
N VAL A 702 18.18 -7.05 14.06
CA VAL A 702 18.94 -7.42 12.87
C VAL A 702 19.15 -6.19 11.99
N PHE A 703 20.39 -5.88 11.70
CA PHE A 703 20.82 -4.89 10.73
C PHE A 703 21.15 -5.58 9.42
N GLY A 704 20.94 -4.87 8.31
CA GLY A 704 21.34 -5.30 6.99
C GLY A 704 21.28 -4.18 5.96
N LEU A 705 21.29 -4.57 4.69
CA LEU A 705 21.49 -3.66 3.56
C LEU A 705 20.29 -3.60 2.63
N ASN A 706 20.09 -2.43 2.05
CA ASN A 706 19.16 -2.19 0.97
C ASN A 706 19.67 -1.13 -0.01
N TYR A 707 18.83 -0.80 -1.00
CA TYR A 707 19.08 0.23 -1.99
C TYR A 707 18.02 1.35 -1.93
N ASP A 708 17.28 1.46 -0.83
CA ASP A 708 16.06 2.28 -0.75
C ASP A 708 16.35 3.79 -0.91
N ILE A 709 17.49 4.29 -0.38
CA ILE A 709 17.92 5.69 -0.61
C ILE A 709 18.32 5.93 -2.06
N MET A 710 19.00 4.98 -2.71
CA MET A 710 19.38 5.11 -4.12
C MET A 710 18.12 5.16 -4.99
N HIS A 711 17.14 4.32 -4.66
CA HIS A 711 15.85 4.20 -5.35
C HIS A 711 14.96 5.46 -5.26
N LEU A 712 15.25 6.40 -4.34
CA LEU A 712 14.64 7.73 -4.37
C LEU A 712 15.06 8.55 -5.61
N LYS A 713 16.24 8.27 -6.19
CA LYS A 713 16.77 8.98 -7.38
C LYS A 713 16.76 8.12 -8.63
N THR A 714 17.11 6.84 -8.53
CA THR A 714 17.30 5.96 -9.68
C THR A 714 17.21 4.49 -9.34
N PHE A 715 16.81 3.69 -10.32
CA PHE A 715 16.78 2.23 -10.27
C PHE A 715 17.89 1.59 -11.10
N ALA A 716 18.78 2.40 -11.67
CA ALA A 716 19.96 1.88 -12.33
C ALA A 716 20.86 1.24 -11.26
N HIS A 717 21.10 -0.07 -11.38
CA HIS A 717 21.97 -0.78 -10.44
C HIS A 717 23.33 -0.08 -10.30
N ALA A 718 23.71 0.14 -9.05
CA ALA A 718 24.98 0.68 -8.61
C ALA A 718 25.21 0.22 -7.17
N GLU A 719 26.47 0.04 -6.76
CA GLU A 719 26.81 -0.29 -5.38
C GLU A 719 26.79 0.98 -4.53
N GLN A 720 25.56 1.42 -4.24
CA GLN A 720 25.23 2.56 -3.38
C GLN A 720 24.15 2.11 -2.40
N ARG A 721 24.58 1.38 -1.37
CA ARG A 721 23.71 0.70 -0.41
C ARG A 721 23.35 1.60 0.76
N SER A 722 22.40 1.16 1.58
CA SER A 722 22.01 1.83 2.81
C SER A 722 21.75 0.82 3.90
N VAL A 723 22.26 1.11 5.09
CA VAL A 723 22.00 0.28 6.28
C VAL A 723 20.57 0.50 6.78
N SER A 724 19.92 -0.58 7.20
CA SER A 724 18.64 -0.58 7.91
C SER A 724 18.61 -1.60 9.01
N VAL A 725 17.59 -1.52 9.87
CA VAL A 725 17.44 -2.36 11.05
C VAL A 725 16.00 -2.83 11.21
N ALA A 726 15.77 -4.05 11.69
CA ALA A 726 14.47 -4.55 12.10
C ALA A 726 14.57 -5.16 13.50
N GLU A 727 13.48 -5.10 14.28
CA GLU A 727 13.37 -5.87 15.52
C GLU A 727 13.14 -7.35 15.17
N MET A 728 13.88 -8.25 15.81
CA MET A 728 13.75 -9.69 15.61
C MET A 728 13.35 -10.41 16.90
N HIS A 729 12.75 -11.59 16.74
CA HIS A 729 12.21 -12.36 17.87
C HIS A 729 12.66 -13.82 17.83
N TYR A 730 13.08 -14.34 18.98
CA TYR A 730 13.37 -15.75 19.16
C TYR A 730 12.10 -16.53 19.55
N ASN A 731 11.97 -17.73 19.00
CA ASN A 731 11.04 -18.76 19.46
C ASN A 731 11.55 -19.43 20.74
N GLU A 732 10.67 -20.18 21.41
CA GLU A 732 11.02 -20.88 22.67
C GLU A 732 12.16 -21.90 22.51
N ASP A 733 12.38 -22.43 21.31
CA ASP A 733 13.46 -23.39 20.99
C ASP A 733 14.76 -22.72 20.53
N GLY A 734 14.82 -21.39 20.59
CA GLY A 734 15.97 -20.59 20.16
C GLY A 734 16.02 -20.28 18.67
N THR A 735 15.12 -20.83 17.83
CA THR A 735 15.02 -20.43 16.42
C THR A 735 14.52 -18.99 16.28
N ILE A 736 14.77 -18.34 15.14
CA ILE A 736 14.42 -16.93 14.88
C ILE A 736 13.18 -16.86 13.99
N GLN A 737 12.27 -15.94 14.30
CA GLN A 737 11.13 -15.61 13.45
C GLN A 737 11.58 -14.77 12.26
N GLU A 738 11.13 -15.14 11.06
CA GLU A 738 11.41 -14.37 9.86
C GLU A 738 10.77 -12.97 9.96
N VAL A 739 11.56 -11.94 9.67
CA VAL A 739 11.11 -10.55 9.63
C VAL A 739 10.85 -10.12 8.17
N PRO A 740 9.86 -9.25 7.92
CA PRO A 740 9.67 -8.63 6.61
C PRO A 740 10.93 -7.88 6.13
N TYR A 741 10.95 -7.49 4.85
CA TYR A 741 12.00 -6.61 4.33
C TYR A 741 12.04 -5.27 5.09
N PHE A 742 13.23 -4.68 5.23
CA PHE A 742 13.51 -3.59 6.19
C PHE A 742 12.45 -2.48 6.23
N ILE A 743 12.14 -1.83 5.09
CA ILE A 743 11.20 -0.71 5.03
C ILE A 743 9.75 -1.07 5.43
N ASP A 744 9.41 -2.35 5.39
CA ASP A 744 8.09 -2.88 5.73
C ASP A 744 7.98 -3.21 7.24
N ASN A 745 9.05 -3.04 8.01
CA ASN A 745 9.05 -3.17 9.46
C ASN A 745 8.68 -1.85 10.16
N VAL A 746 8.55 -1.89 11.48
CA VAL A 746 8.53 -0.72 12.35
C VAL A 746 9.59 -0.92 13.43
N VAL A 747 10.46 0.07 13.62
CA VAL A 747 11.45 0.08 14.69
C VAL A 747 11.01 1.10 15.73
N GLU A 748 10.52 0.58 16.86
CA GLU A 748 10.03 1.41 17.96
C GLU A 748 11.18 2.09 18.69
N GLN A 749 11.03 3.39 18.95
CA GLN A 749 11.98 4.16 19.73
C GLN A 749 12.03 3.63 21.17
N VAL A 750 13.21 3.26 21.65
CA VAL A 750 13.35 2.62 22.97
C VAL A 750 13.53 3.60 24.13
N ALA A 751 13.90 4.86 23.83
CA ALA A 751 14.07 5.91 24.84
C ALA A 751 13.61 7.29 24.31
N PRO A 752 13.07 8.17 25.17
CA PRO A 752 12.66 9.51 24.74
C PRO A 752 13.88 10.37 24.38
N PHE A 753 13.78 11.11 23.28
CA PHE A 753 14.88 11.98 22.86
C PHE A 753 14.90 13.27 23.69
N ASN A 754 16.03 13.55 24.37
CA ASN A 754 16.18 14.72 25.24
C ASN A 754 16.68 15.97 24.45
N PRO A 755 15.87 17.02 24.25
CA PRO A 755 16.30 18.18 23.46
C PRO A 755 17.05 19.26 24.28
N PHE A 756 17.23 19.06 25.59
CA PHE A 756 17.81 20.07 26.50
C PHE A 756 19.34 19.96 26.63
N ARG A 757 19.94 18.93 26.04
CA ARG A 757 21.38 18.78 25.85
C ARG A 757 21.86 19.55 24.61
N ARG A 758 23.18 19.61 24.37
CA ARG A 758 23.66 20.04 23.06
C ARG A 758 23.38 18.87 22.12
N VAL A 759 22.66 19.12 21.03
CA VAL A 759 22.35 18.12 20.02
C VAL A 759 23.07 18.55 18.76
N GLU A 760 23.97 17.72 18.26
CA GLU A 760 24.64 18.00 16.99
C GLU A 760 23.61 17.95 15.85
N ALA A 761 23.76 18.81 14.84
CA ALA A 761 22.79 18.91 13.76
C ALA A 761 22.73 17.64 12.91
N GLU A 762 23.83 16.91 12.85
CA GLU A 762 23.96 15.59 12.23
C GLU A 762 23.37 14.44 13.06
N THR A 763 22.60 14.76 14.11
CA THR A 763 21.71 13.80 14.78
C THR A 763 20.34 13.89 14.13
N MET A 764 19.86 12.81 13.52
CA MET A 764 18.56 12.79 12.83
C MET A 764 17.94 11.40 12.76
N ALA A 765 16.62 11.35 12.67
CA ALA A 765 15.87 10.17 12.22
C ALA A 765 15.59 10.22 10.71
N TRP A 766 15.57 11.42 10.13
CA TRP A 766 15.52 11.63 8.68
C TRP A 766 16.17 12.96 8.30
N GLY A 767 16.89 12.97 7.19
CA GLY A 767 17.48 14.16 6.59
C GLY A 767 17.97 13.92 5.17
N TYR A 768 17.16 13.25 4.34
CA TYR A 768 17.48 13.02 2.94
C TYR A 768 17.71 14.34 2.19
N GLY A 769 18.70 14.35 1.30
CA GLY A 769 19.17 15.55 0.60
C GLY A 769 20.39 16.21 1.26
N LEU A 770 20.44 16.18 2.59
CA LEU A 770 21.51 16.80 3.39
C LEU A 770 22.83 16.03 3.30
N LYS A 771 23.94 16.74 3.55
CA LYS A 771 25.29 16.16 3.65
C LYS A 771 25.99 16.55 4.95
N THR A 772 26.95 15.73 5.40
CA THR A 772 27.72 15.93 6.62
C THR A 772 29.21 15.93 6.35
N THR A 773 29.94 16.82 7.00
CA THR A 773 31.40 16.85 6.92
C THR A 773 32.04 17.31 8.22
N ARG A 774 33.33 17.01 8.37
CA ARG A 774 34.09 17.24 9.60
C ARG A 774 34.44 18.72 9.77
N LEU A 775 34.32 19.22 11.00
CA LEU A 775 34.95 20.45 11.45
C LEU A 775 36.30 20.13 12.10
N GLU A 776 37.34 20.95 11.84
CA GLU A 776 38.70 20.70 12.38
C GLU A 776 38.78 20.77 13.92
N ASN A 777 37.77 21.33 14.58
CA ASN A 777 37.71 21.45 16.03
C ASN A 777 36.98 20.23 16.63
N GLY A 778 37.58 19.56 17.62
CA GLY A 778 36.89 18.50 18.37
C GLY A 778 35.81 19.04 19.30
N VAL A 779 34.81 18.21 19.61
CA VAL A 779 33.81 18.46 20.65
C VAL A 779 33.84 17.36 21.70
N VAL A 780 33.17 17.59 22.82
CA VAL A 780 32.95 16.57 23.85
C VAL A 780 31.49 16.15 23.81
N ASP A 781 31.26 14.84 23.84
CA ASP A 781 29.92 14.28 23.97
C ASP A 781 29.36 14.52 25.40
N GLU A 782 28.18 13.96 25.66
CA GLU A 782 27.52 14.12 26.96
C GLU A 782 28.22 13.41 28.12
N ASP A 783 29.01 12.40 27.80
CA ASP A 783 29.80 11.61 28.74
C ASP A 783 31.19 12.24 28.98
N GLY A 784 31.51 13.33 28.28
CA GLY A 784 32.76 14.06 28.39
C GLY A 784 33.89 13.45 27.56
N VAL A 785 33.58 12.58 26.61
CA VAL A 785 34.51 11.93 25.69
C VAL A 785 34.74 12.84 24.48
N ALA A 786 36.00 12.99 24.05
CA ALA A 786 36.33 13.75 22.86
C ALA A 786 35.88 12.99 21.61
N VAL A 787 35.11 13.65 20.75
CA VAL A 787 34.59 13.11 19.50
C VAL A 787 34.85 14.07 18.33
N THR A 788 34.71 13.55 17.11
CA THR A 788 34.74 14.37 15.89
C THR A 788 33.52 15.29 15.87
N ASN A 789 33.74 16.59 15.66
CA ASN A 789 32.62 17.51 15.40
C ASN A 789 32.28 17.44 13.91
N MET A 790 31.03 17.16 13.59
CA MET A 790 30.54 17.28 12.21
C MET A 790 29.67 18.54 12.09
N TYR A 791 29.26 18.84 10.87
CA TYR A 791 28.20 19.80 10.61
C TYR A 791 27.47 19.41 9.33
N VAL A 792 26.21 19.81 9.26
CA VAL A 792 25.33 19.64 8.11
C VAL A 792 25.57 20.75 7.09
N HIS A 793 25.65 20.38 5.82
CA HIS A 793 25.79 21.26 4.66
C HIS A 793 24.99 20.73 3.46
N ASP A 794 25.09 21.42 2.31
CA ASP A 794 24.29 21.12 1.11
C ASP A 794 22.79 21.26 1.38
N ILE A 795 22.44 22.23 2.23
CA ILE A 795 21.06 22.49 2.66
C ILE A 795 20.31 23.24 1.56
N ASP A 796 19.31 22.63 0.94
CA ASP A 796 18.46 23.23 -0.08
C ASP A 796 17.08 23.69 0.49
N ASP A 797 16.35 24.47 -0.30
CA ASP A 797 15.00 24.94 0.04
C ASP A 797 14.00 23.77 0.09
N GLY A 798 13.27 23.65 1.20
CA GLY A 798 12.27 22.60 1.44
C GLY A 798 12.80 21.36 2.17
N GLU A 799 14.12 21.16 2.22
CA GLU A 799 14.72 20.06 2.98
C GLU A 799 14.56 20.27 4.50
N TYR A 800 14.68 19.20 5.27
CA TYR A 800 14.53 19.27 6.72
C TYR A 800 15.31 18.20 7.47
N ILE A 801 15.58 18.47 8.75
CA ILE A 801 15.94 17.44 9.73
C ILE A 801 14.69 17.06 10.52
N LEU A 802 14.42 15.76 10.65
CA LEU A 802 13.39 15.20 11.52
C LEU A 802 14.03 14.47 12.70
N LEU A 803 13.60 14.80 13.92
CA LEU A 803 13.81 14.00 15.12
C LEU A 803 12.51 13.39 15.60
N ARG A 804 12.55 12.11 15.98
CA ARG A 804 11.39 11.39 16.51
C ARG A 804 11.34 11.42 18.05
N GLY A 805 10.14 11.52 18.59
CA GLY A 805 9.84 11.35 20.01
C GLY A 805 10.63 12.26 20.95
N VAL A 806 10.74 13.54 20.59
CA VAL A 806 11.43 14.56 21.37
C VAL A 806 10.63 14.95 22.62
N ASP A 807 11.14 14.63 23.81
CA ASP A 807 10.47 14.93 25.09
C ASP A 807 10.82 16.32 25.62
N PHE A 808 9.92 17.28 25.45
CA PHE A 808 10.02 18.64 25.99
C PHE A 808 9.64 18.72 27.48
N GLY A 809 9.16 17.61 28.06
CA GLY A 809 8.74 17.47 29.44
C GLY A 809 7.56 18.37 29.83
N ARG A 810 7.13 18.25 31.09
CA ARG A 810 5.99 19.03 31.63
C ARG A 810 6.31 20.53 31.76
N LYS A 811 7.56 20.87 32.06
CA LYS A 811 8.00 22.28 32.20
C LYS A 811 8.05 22.99 30.85
N GLY A 812 8.37 22.25 29.79
CA GLY A 812 8.38 22.70 28.41
C GLY A 812 9.54 23.63 28.06
N ALA A 813 9.93 23.61 26.79
CA ALA A 813 10.92 24.52 26.21
C ALA A 813 10.30 25.90 25.93
N LYS A 814 11.08 26.96 26.15
CA LYS A 814 10.73 28.37 25.90
C LYS A 814 11.47 28.96 24.71
N LYS A 815 12.64 28.43 24.38
CA LYS A 815 13.48 28.91 23.29
C LYS A 815 14.38 27.80 22.78
N MET A 816 14.90 28.01 21.58
CA MET A 816 15.93 27.19 20.97
C MET A 816 17.16 28.05 20.67
N LEU A 817 18.33 27.42 20.75
CA LEU A 817 19.61 27.91 20.27
C LEU A 817 20.02 27.07 19.07
N ALA A 818 20.65 27.69 18.06
CA ALA A 818 21.14 27.02 16.86
C ALA A 818 22.48 27.65 16.43
N SER A 819 23.50 26.84 16.16
CA SER A 819 24.83 27.24 15.69
C SER A 819 24.90 27.06 14.18
N VAL A 820 25.02 28.16 13.44
CA VAL A 820 24.95 28.15 11.96
C VAL A 820 26.07 28.99 11.35
N GLY A 821 26.52 28.60 10.16
CA GLY A 821 27.45 29.36 9.31
C GLY A 821 26.79 29.69 7.96
N SER A 822 26.95 30.89 7.42
CA SER A 822 26.33 31.25 6.13
C SER A 822 27.06 32.38 5.43
N ASP A 823 27.01 32.37 4.10
CA ASP A 823 27.41 33.49 3.22
C ASP A 823 26.23 34.36 2.79
N GLY A 824 24.99 33.92 3.07
CA GLY A 824 23.77 34.49 2.52
C GLY A 824 22.64 34.61 3.53
N ILE A 825 21.41 34.52 3.03
CA ILE A 825 20.18 34.54 3.83
C ILE A 825 19.47 33.21 3.65
N GLY A 826 19.11 32.58 4.76
CA GLY A 826 18.26 31.39 4.81
C GLY A 826 17.44 31.39 6.09
N CYS A 827 16.56 30.40 6.27
CA CYS A 827 15.83 30.22 7.50
C CYS A 827 15.78 28.76 7.95
N ILE A 828 15.69 28.58 9.27
CA ILE A 828 15.24 27.33 9.89
C ILE A 828 13.86 27.61 10.49
N GLU A 829 12.83 26.96 9.98
CA GLU A 829 11.51 26.91 10.57
C GLU A 829 11.40 25.70 11.49
N VAL A 830 10.82 25.90 12.67
CA VAL A 830 10.66 24.85 13.68
C VAL A 830 9.20 24.43 13.73
N HIS A 831 8.93 23.18 13.42
CA HIS A 831 7.59 22.61 13.34
C HIS A 831 7.47 21.39 14.27
N LEU A 832 6.24 21.06 14.65
CA LEU A 832 5.95 19.92 15.53
C LEU A 832 5.02 18.97 14.78
N ASP A 833 5.32 17.68 14.86
CA ASP A 833 4.53 16.56 14.37
C ASP A 833 4.35 16.47 12.82
N SER A 834 4.44 17.59 12.09
CA SER A 834 4.53 17.63 10.62
C SER A 834 5.30 18.89 10.15
N PRO A 835 6.02 18.81 9.00
CA PRO A 835 6.74 19.95 8.43
C PRO A 835 5.82 21.06 7.88
N GLU A 836 4.56 20.76 7.58
CA GLU A 836 3.54 21.72 7.10
C GLU A 836 2.78 22.40 8.26
N SER A 837 2.92 21.90 9.49
CA SER A 837 2.26 22.48 10.65
C SER A 837 2.68 23.94 10.87
N PRO A 838 1.90 24.80 11.57
CA PRO A 838 2.33 26.18 11.78
C PRO A 838 3.64 26.30 12.57
N ALA A 839 4.67 26.91 11.99
CA ALA A 839 5.97 27.09 12.64
C ALA A 839 5.87 27.75 14.03
N VAL A 840 6.44 27.08 15.04
CA VAL A 840 6.48 27.52 16.44
C VAL A 840 7.61 28.53 16.69
N ALA A 841 8.64 28.51 15.84
CA ALA A 841 9.69 29.54 15.71
C ALA A 841 10.25 29.55 14.29
N VAL A 842 10.82 30.71 13.89
CA VAL A 842 11.58 30.88 12.65
C VAL A 842 12.90 31.57 12.96
N PHE A 843 14.00 30.97 12.53
CA PHE A 843 15.36 31.51 12.65
C PHE A 843 15.79 32.09 11.30
N THR A 844 15.75 33.42 11.17
CA THR A 844 16.42 34.08 10.03
C THR A 844 17.94 34.04 10.23
N ILE A 845 18.63 33.43 9.27
CA ILE A 845 20.08 33.31 9.19
C ILE A 845 20.56 34.41 8.24
N ASN A 846 21.58 35.15 8.67
CA ASN A 846 22.28 36.13 7.83
C ASN A 846 23.73 35.69 7.68
N ALA A 847 24.44 36.31 6.74
CA ALA A 847 25.86 36.07 6.53
C ALA A 847 26.65 36.19 7.84
N THR A 848 27.36 35.12 8.20
CA THR A 848 28.25 35.05 9.37
C THR A 848 29.70 35.33 9.00
N GLY A 849 29.98 35.58 7.71
CA GLY A 849 31.33 35.78 7.20
C GLY A 849 32.01 34.49 6.71
N GLY A 850 31.23 33.43 6.49
CA GLY A 850 31.70 32.16 5.95
C GLY A 850 30.85 30.98 6.43
N LYS A 851 30.70 29.95 5.59
CA LYS A 851 30.02 28.68 5.93
C LYS A 851 30.65 27.89 7.07
N THR A 852 31.90 28.16 7.44
CA THR A 852 32.55 27.54 8.60
C THR A 852 32.78 28.54 9.74
N ASN A 853 32.28 29.78 9.61
CA ASN A 853 32.31 30.78 10.68
C ASN A 853 30.98 30.77 11.44
N PHE A 854 30.88 29.92 12.45
CA PHE A 854 29.62 29.67 13.15
C PHE A 854 29.22 30.78 14.11
N SER A 855 27.92 31.09 14.15
CA SER A 855 27.30 32.01 15.10
C SER A 855 26.09 31.37 15.76
N THR A 856 25.97 31.49 17.09
CA THR A 856 24.81 30.97 17.81
C THR A 856 23.64 31.95 17.79
N LEU A 857 22.57 31.55 17.12
CA LEU A 857 21.28 32.23 17.11
C LEU A 857 20.43 31.77 18.30
N THR A 858 19.49 32.62 18.73
CA THR A 858 18.51 32.27 19.78
C THR A 858 17.13 32.79 19.39
N ARG A 859 16.13 31.92 19.42
CA ARG A 859 14.72 32.29 19.21
C ARG A 859 13.80 31.73 20.28
N ARG A 860 12.88 32.58 20.74
CA ARG A 860 11.83 32.20 21.69
C ARG A 860 10.63 31.67 20.92
N PHE A 861 10.00 30.65 21.46
CA PHE A 861 8.74 30.14 20.92
C PHE A 861 7.57 31.06 21.29
N LYS A 862 6.56 31.11 20.41
CA LYS A 862 5.32 31.86 20.66
C LYS A 862 4.60 31.34 21.92
N LYS A 863 4.66 30.04 22.15
CA LYS A 863 4.14 29.33 23.33
C LYS A 863 5.17 28.31 23.80
N ARG A 864 5.09 27.88 25.06
CA ARG A 864 5.92 26.77 25.54
C ARG A 864 5.52 25.47 24.86
N ILE A 865 6.51 24.76 24.34
CA ILE A 865 6.35 23.41 23.79
C ILE A 865 6.48 22.42 24.96
N ARG A 866 5.59 21.43 25.07
CA ARG A 866 5.53 20.48 26.20
C ARG A 866 5.10 19.11 25.69
N GLY A 867 5.46 18.06 26.43
CA GLY A 867 5.14 16.70 26.03
C GLY A 867 6.12 16.20 24.98
N THR A 868 5.77 15.07 24.37
CA THR A 868 6.57 14.42 23.33
C THR A 868 6.01 14.80 21.97
N HIS A 869 6.90 15.20 21.06
CA HIS A 869 6.55 15.56 19.69
C HIS A 869 7.66 15.10 18.74
N ASP A 870 7.30 14.84 17.50
CA ASP A 870 8.29 14.81 16.43
C ASP A 870 8.69 16.25 16.10
N LEU A 871 9.99 16.50 15.90
CA LEU A 871 10.54 17.83 15.68
C LEU A 871 11.08 17.92 14.25
N TYR A 872 10.52 18.86 13.49
CA TYR A 872 10.96 19.18 12.14
C TYR A 872 11.70 20.52 12.15
N LEU A 873 12.91 20.52 11.60
CA LEU A 873 13.72 21.70 11.34
C LEU A 873 13.76 21.91 9.83
N VAL A 874 12.78 22.66 9.30
CA VAL A 874 12.59 22.87 7.87
C VAL A 874 13.44 24.04 7.39
N PHE A 875 14.14 23.85 6.28
CA PHE A 875 15.05 24.83 5.71
C PHE A 875 14.38 25.56 4.54
N THR A 876 14.45 26.90 4.56
CA THR A 876 13.85 27.70 3.48
C THR A 876 14.78 28.82 3.05
N GLY A 877 14.85 29.12 1.76
CA GLY A 877 15.68 30.19 1.22
C GLY A 877 15.72 30.22 -0.29
N ALA A 878 16.39 31.24 -0.85
CA ALA A 878 16.55 31.35 -2.29
C ALA A 878 17.87 30.68 -2.73
N GLY A 879 17.76 29.61 -3.52
CA GLY A 879 18.89 28.91 -4.12
C GLY A 879 19.19 27.56 -3.47
N LYS A 880 20.43 27.10 -3.64
CA LYS A 880 20.96 25.84 -3.10
C LYS A 880 22.05 26.10 -2.07
N ASP A 881 22.30 25.14 -1.19
CA ASP A 881 23.35 25.18 -0.18
C ASP A 881 23.30 26.50 0.63
N LEU A 882 22.15 26.73 1.27
CA LEU A 882 21.74 27.99 1.88
C LEU A 882 22.65 28.43 3.05
N PHE A 883 23.02 27.48 3.91
CA PHE A 883 23.85 27.66 5.10
C PHE A 883 24.37 26.30 5.59
N THR A 884 25.20 26.32 6.63
CA THR A 884 25.63 25.14 7.37
C THR A 884 25.07 25.17 8.78
N PHE A 885 24.88 23.99 9.36
CA PHE A 885 24.26 23.83 10.67
C PHE A 885 25.07 22.85 11.52
N ASP A 886 25.51 23.28 12.69
CA ASP A 886 26.49 22.57 13.53
C ASP A 886 25.81 21.92 14.75
N TRP A 887 25.07 22.69 15.57
CA TRP A 887 24.31 22.12 16.68
C TRP A 887 23.12 22.97 17.09
N TRP A 888 22.22 22.38 17.88
CA TRP A 888 21.11 23.08 18.51
C TRP A 888 20.82 22.61 19.94
N ARG A 889 19.98 23.38 20.64
CA ARG A 889 19.59 23.09 22.03
C ARG A 889 18.31 23.82 22.45
N MET A 890 17.41 23.12 23.14
CA MET A 890 16.22 23.71 23.79
C MET A 890 16.52 24.25 25.20
N LYS A 891 15.81 25.31 25.62
CA LYS A 891 15.92 25.92 26.97
C LYS A 891 14.60 26.44 27.55
#